data_AF-A0A6V7GZ65-F1
#
_entry.id   AF-A0A6V7GZ65-F1
#
_cell.length_a   1.000
_cell.length_b   1.000
_cell.length_c   1.000
_cell.angle_alpha   90.00
_cell.angle_beta   90.00
_cell.angle_gamma   90.00
#
_symmetry.space_group_name_H-M   'P 1'
#
loop_
_entity.id
_entity.type
_entity.pdbx_description
1 polymer ?
#
loop_
_entity_poly.entity_id
_entity_poly.type
_entity_poly.pdbx_seq_one_letter_code
_entity_poly.pdbx_strand_id
1 'polypeptide(L)'
;MKNNTSNHEKNGPESLKLLRVPSTPPTTPTTPTTPSSRGLEDVFKDLPITDETSCGIWCIRSPTLQRFANKKAYVFLYGVLGCIFSASYAYFNGTITTIEKRFKIPSKTTGLISVGNDISQLFVSVVLSYYAGRGHRPRWIAFGIYTVVLFCCLTMLPHFLYGPGEDALLLTKEYGAKPQIANSSHIPDKYRKFLCFGNESRENECEDADGNFAPQVLLFIAQLVSGVGGSLYYTLGVSYMDDNIQKSKTPALISFSYFLRMLGPAIGYGLASFSLKFYISPSLTPTITTQDPRWLGAWWLGWIILAILLFVFASIIALFPKTLPRAAARKALALERNKSATSIKEDEEPELPASFSDMMRTFKRLLTNITLMCNNLATVFYFMGYMPYWIFMPKYIETQYKQSASVSSLITGTVGLVFSAFGILLSGLIISKYKPKARYLAAWNVMVGAISVVGMISYAFLGCSANDNQITVQSDGALKTLLPCNEQCHCDYVTYNPVCSEHGQTFISACHAGCRNMKIQTNGSKMYTECSCIKSKFARLPFLFANNNSMHTTEDPFESPEPSGSIPLGTAVPGACPVDCMHKFYIFLAVVCLLKFSGATGRASNFLVSVRCVDEKDKTVAMGFGLTIMSLFAFIPSPILFGFILDKTCLVWGKTCSGTGNCWLYNGETLRYLLNFTAATFVTIGTLFDVGVWYFVKDVKIFDEEIELKDIAEEPGETL
;
A
#
# COMPACT_ATOMS: atom_id res chain seq x y z
N MET A 1 27.46 -65.01 -36.04
CA MET A 1 28.44 -65.62 -35.10
C MET A 1 27.68 -65.88 -33.80
N LYS A 2 27.29 -67.14 -33.48
CA LYS A 2 27.95 -68.10 -32.53
C LYS A 2 28.40 -67.39 -31.23
N ASN A 3 28.09 -67.76 -29.99
CA ASN A 3 27.63 -68.96 -29.25
C ASN A 3 26.93 -68.46 -27.95
N ASN A 4 25.88 -69.06 -27.38
CA ASN A 4 25.72 -70.32 -26.63
C ASN A 4 26.34 -70.41 -25.21
N THR A 5 25.50 -70.86 -24.25
CA THR A 5 25.74 -71.62 -22.98
C THR A 5 26.46 -70.91 -21.80
N SER A 6 25.78 -70.61 -20.67
CA SER A 6 25.31 -71.45 -19.53
C SER A 6 26.39 -71.76 -18.47
N ASN A 7 26.15 -71.39 -17.20
CA ASN A 7 26.17 -72.30 -16.04
C ASN A 7 25.93 -71.60 -14.69
N HIS A 8 24.99 -72.19 -13.94
CA HIS A 8 24.91 -72.51 -12.51
C HIS A 8 25.40 -71.53 -11.42
N GLU A 9 24.88 -71.49 -10.17
CA GLU A 9 23.70 -71.91 -9.40
C GLU A 9 24.14 -71.81 -7.91
N LYS A 10 23.16 -71.73 -6.97
CA LYS A 10 23.22 -71.96 -5.49
C LYS A 10 23.24 -70.69 -4.63
N ASN A 11 22.36 -70.47 -3.64
CA ASN A 11 21.31 -71.28 -2.98
C ASN A 11 20.26 -70.35 -2.30
N GLY A 12 19.00 -70.84 -2.16
CA GLY A 12 17.88 -70.23 -1.41
C GLY A 12 17.98 -70.38 0.14
N PRO A 13 16.89 -70.52 0.94
CA PRO A 13 15.51 -70.95 0.57
C PRO A 13 14.29 -70.23 1.24
N GLU A 14 13.09 -70.55 0.72
CA GLU A 14 11.76 -70.78 1.37
C GLU A 14 11.15 -69.70 2.32
N SER A 15 9.91 -69.21 2.19
CA SER A 15 8.60 -69.90 2.15
C SER A 15 7.49 -68.81 2.12
N LEU A 16 6.51 -68.81 1.19
CA LEU A 16 5.23 -69.55 1.13
C LEU A 16 4.03 -68.86 1.85
N LYS A 17 2.89 -68.80 1.12
CA LYS A 17 1.46 -68.83 1.59
C LYS A 17 0.85 -67.51 2.14
N LEU A 18 -0.39 -67.09 1.85
CA LEU A 18 -1.62 -67.76 1.36
C LEU A 18 -2.61 -66.72 0.80
N LEU A 19 -3.01 -66.90 -0.47
CA LEU A 19 -4.34 -66.54 -0.96
C LEU A 19 -5.33 -67.59 -0.43
N ARG A 20 -6.42 -67.17 0.21
CA ARG A 20 -7.56 -68.04 0.51
C ARG A 20 -8.86 -67.25 0.33
N VAL A 21 -9.55 -67.54 -0.77
CA VAL A 21 -10.97 -67.22 -0.99
C VAL A 21 -11.78 -68.23 -0.16
N PRO A 22 -12.73 -67.81 0.69
CA PRO A 22 -13.69 -68.73 1.29
C PRO A 22 -14.91 -68.89 0.36
N SER A 23 -15.19 -70.12 -0.03
CA SER A 23 -16.46 -70.55 -0.62
C SER A 23 -17.43 -70.96 0.48
N THR A 24 -18.67 -70.48 0.42
CA THR A 24 -19.84 -71.04 1.14
C THR A 24 -21.07 -71.05 0.20
N PRO A 25 -22.06 -71.94 0.42
CA PRO A 25 -22.94 -72.51 -0.61
C PRO A 25 -24.21 -71.67 -0.89
N PRO A 26 -25.03 -71.99 -1.93
CA PRO A 26 -25.99 -71.05 -2.48
C PRO A 26 -27.20 -70.89 -1.56
N THR A 27 -27.52 -69.64 -1.23
CA THR A 27 -28.81 -69.25 -0.65
C THR A 27 -29.62 -68.49 -1.72
N THR A 28 -30.91 -68.79 -1.74
CA THR A 28 -31.97 -68.35 -2.66
C THR A 28 -32.10 -66.82 -2.84
N PRO A 29 -32.76 -66.34 -3.91
CA PRO A 29 -32.66 -64.97 -4.38
C PRO A 29 -33.47 -64.01 -3.50
N THR A 30 -32.79 -63.12 -2.78
CA THR A 30 -33.39 -61.89 -2.25
C THR A 30 -33.22 -60.76 -3.26
N THR A 31 -34.37 -60.30 -3.77
CA THR A 31 -34.75 -58.97 -4.27
C THR A 31 -33.66 -57.95 -4.62
N PRO A 32 -33.77 -57.25 -5.77
CA PRO A 32 -32.81 -56.23 -6.18
C PRO A 32 -32.89 -55.03 -5.23
N THR A 33 -31.88 -54.86 -4.37
CA THR A 33 -31.62 -53.58 -3.72
C THR A 33 -31.08 -52.62 -4.77
N THR A 34 -31.84 -51.57 -5.02
CA THR A 34 -31.42 -50.33 -5.68
C THR A 34 -30.03 -49.90 -5.21
N PRO A 35 -29.13 -49.44 -6.10
CA PRO A 35 -27.81 -48.97 -5.68
C PRO A 35 -28.01 -47.72 -4.81
N SER A 36 -27.64 -47.80 -3.52
CA SER A 36 -27.59 -46.62 -2.67
C SER A 36 -26.55 -45.67 -3.25
N SER A 37 -26.94 -44.47 -3.63
CA SER A 37 -26.01 -43.40 -4.01
C SER A 37 -25.05 -43.16 -2.85
N ARG A 38 -23.78 -43.52 -3.03
CA ARG A 38 -22.73 -43.35 -2.01
C ARG A 38 -22.57 -41.86 -1.69
N GLY A 39 -22.76 -41.47 -0.42
CA GLY A 39 -22.73 -40.07 0.00
C GLY A 39 -21.32 -39.50 0.13
N LEU A 40 -21.20 -38.17 0.22
CA LEU A 40 -19.92 -37.47 0.43
C LEU A 40 -19.23 -37.89 1.73
N GLU A 41 -20.02 -38.10 2.79
CA GLU A 41 -19.57 -38.51 4.11
C GLU A 41 -18.99 -39.92 4.10
N ASP A 42 -19.57 -40.83 3.31
CA ASP A 42 -19.09 -42.21 3.18
C ASP A 42 -17.75 -42.25 2.45
N VAL A 43 -17.66 -41.56 1.30
CA VAL A 43 -16.39 -41.45 0.55
C VAL A 43 -15.31 -40.75 1.38
N PHE A 44 -15.68 -39.74 2.18
CA PHE A 44 -14.73 -39.07 3.06
C PHE A 44 -14.18 -39.96 4.18
N LYS A 45 -15.02 -40.83 4.78
CA LYS A 45 -14.59 -41.79 5.80
C LYS A 45 -13.71 -42.90 5.24
N ASP A 46 -13.99 -43.31 3.99
CA ASP A 46 -13.28 -44.40 3.32
C ASP A 46 -11.97 -43.97 2.66
N LEU A 47 -11.71 -42.66 2.55
CA LEU A 47 -10.53 -42.11 1.89
C LEU A 47 -9.27 -42.30 2.74
N PRO A 48 -8.25 -43.05 2.27
CA PRO A 48 -6.99 -43.18 3.00
C PRO A 48 -6.27 -41.83 3.08
N ILE A 49 -5.70 -41.51 4.24
CA ILE A 49 -4.86 -40.33 4.42
C ILE A 49 -3.58 -40.55 3.62
N THR A 50 -3.39 -39.79 2.54
CA THR A 50 -2.20 -39.86 1.69
C THR A 50 -1.24 -38.72 2.03
N ASP A 51 -0.02 -38.77 1.50
CA ASP A 51 0.94 -37.66 1.59
C ASP A 51 0.41 -36.35 0.98
N GLU A 52 -0.57 -36.42 0.06
CA GLU A 52 -1.17 -35.25 -0.58
C GLU A 52 -2.30 -34.61 0.24
N THR A 53 -2.92 -35.36 1.16
CA THR A 53 -4.06 -34.92 1.98
C THR A 53 -3.72 -34.72 3.47
N SER A 54 -2.49 -35.03 3.89
CA SER A 54 -2.03 -34.89 5.27
C SER A 54 -1.33 -33.55 5.56
N CYS A 55 -1.68 -32.93 6.69
CA CYS A 55 -0.91 -31.80 7.24
C CYS A 55 0.47 -32.25 7.74
N GLY A 56 1.48 -31.41 7.56
CA GLY A 56 2.81 -31.56 8.16
C GLY A 56 3.96 -31.62 7.15
N ILE A 57 5.17 -31.38 7.67
CA ILE A 57 6.43 -31.55 6.94
C ILE A 57 7.29 -32.54 7.72
N TRP A 58 7.73 -33.60 7.04
CA TRP A 58 8.68 -34.60 7.56
C TRP A 58 8.32 -35.06 8.99
N CYS A 59 9.09 -34.66 10.02
CA CYS A 59 8.89 -35.06 11.43
C CYS A 59 7.71 -34.38 12.15
N ILE A 60 7.10 -33.33 11.60
CA ILE A 60 5.96 -32.60 12.21
C ILE A 60 4.64 -33.16 11.66
N ARG A 61 4.48 -34.49 11.66
CA ARG A 61 3.23 -35.18 11.27
C ARG A 61 2.55 -35.71 12.53
N SER A 62 1.85 -34.85 13.26
CA SER A 62 1.06 -35.25 14.43
C SER A 62 -0.42 -35.45 14.06
N PRO A 63 -1.12 -36.43 14.67
CA PRO A 63 -2.58 -36.59 14.52
C PRO A 63 -3.38 -35.33 14.89
N THR A 64 -2.86 -34.50 15.80
CA THR A 64 -3.52 -33.25 16.20
C THR A 64 -3.50 -32.20 15.09
N LEU A 65 -2.46 -32.17 14.24
CA LEU A 65 -2.36 -31.25 13.10
C LEU A 65 -3.41 -31.56 12.01
N GLN A 66 -3.86 -32.81 11.91
CA GLN A 66 -4.87 -33.20 10.92
C GLN A 66 -6.25 -32.56 11.20
N ARG A 67 -6.53 -32.16 12.45
CA ARG A 67 -7.77 -31.42 12.77
C ARG A 67 -7.84 -30.05 12.07
N PHE A 68 -6.69 -29.45 11.77
CA PHE A 68 -6.58 -28.17 11.07
C PHE A 68 -6.62 -28.30 9.54
N ALA A 69 -6.68 -29.53 8.99
CA ALA A 69 -6.80 -29.80 7.55
C ALA A 69 -8.22 -29.51 7.01
N ASN A 70 -8.74 -28.32 7.26
CA ASN A 70 -10.08 -27.91 6.85
C ASN A 70 -10.11 -26.51 6.22
N LYS A 71 -11.16 -26.25 5.42
CA LYS A 71 -11.31 -25.01 4.66
C LYS A 71 -11.43 -23.77 5.56
N LYS A 72 -12.09 -23.86 6.72
CA LYS A 72 -12.28 -22.73 7.63
C LYS A 72 -10.93 -22.26 8.21
N ALA A 73 -10.11 -23.22 8.66
CA ALA A 73 -8.77 -22.95 9.19
C ALA A 73 -7.84 -22.33 8.13
N TYR A 74 -7.82 -22.89 6.91
CA TYR A 74 -7.00 -22.32 5.83
C TYR A 74 -7.40 -20.88 5.52
N VAL A 75 -8.71 -20.62 5.29
CA VAL A 75 -9.22 -19.29 4.95
C VAL A 75 -8.84 -18.25 6.02
N PHE A 76 -9.01 -18.62 7.30
CA PHE A 76 -8.65 -17.74 8.42
C PHE A 76 -7.15 -17.47 8.48
N LEU A 77 -6.31 -18.52 8.47
CA LEU A 77 -4.85 -18.36 8.56
C LEU A 77 -4.27 -17.65 7.34
N TYR A 78 -4.76 -17.94 6.14
CA TYR A 78 -4.39 -17.24 4.91
C TYR A 78 -4.82 -15.77 4.94
N GLY A 79 -6.00 -15.47 5.51
CA GLY A 79 -6.49 -14.10 5.73
C GLY A 79 -5.66 -13.32 6.76
N VAL A 80 -5.29 -13.93 7.89
CA VAL A 80 -4.42 -13.31 8.91
C VAL A 80 -3.01 -13.10 8.36
N LEU A 81 -2.45 -14.09 7.66
CA LEU A 81 -1.19 -13.93 6.96
C LEU A 81 -1.26 -12.78 5.94
N GLY A 82 -2.36 -12.69 5.20
CA GLY A 82 -2.65 -11.57 4.30
C GLY A 82 -2.74 -10.22 4.99
N CYS A 83 -3.32 -10.18 6.18
CA CYS A 83 -3.39 -9.00 7.03
C CYS A 83 -1.98 -8.51 7.37
N ILE A 84 -1.11 -9.39 7.86
CA ILE A 84 0.27 -9.04 8.22
C ILE A 84 1.08 -8.67 6.97
N PHE A 85 0.92 -9.42 5.88
CA PHE A 85 1.57 -9.15 4.60
C PHE A 85 1.15 -7.78 4.04
N SER A 86 -0.14 -7.44 4.07
CA SER A 86 -0.60 -6.13 3.60
C SER A 86 -0.23 -5.00 4.56
N ALA A 87 -0.05 -5.29 5.86
CA ALA A 87 0.43 -4.32 6.84
C ALA A 87 1.87 -3.89 6.56
N SER A 88 2.74 -4.78 6.06
CA SER A 88 4.13 -4.44 5.76
C SER A 88 4.25 -3.41 4.63
N TYR A 89 3.46 -3.54 3.56
CA TYR A 89 3.39 -2.53 2.50
C TYR A 89 2.81 -1.19 2.99
N ALA A 90 1.76 -1.22 3.82
CA ALA A 90 1.19 -0.01 4.38
C ALA A 90 2.16 0.68 5.37
N TYR A 91 2.96 -0.09 6.11
CA TYR A 91 3.99 0.43 6.99
C TYR A 91 5.11 1.11 6.19
N PHE A 92 5.55 0.52 5.07
CA PHE A 92 6.45 1.19 4.12
C PHE A 92 5.86 2.53 3.65
N ASN A 93 4.61 2.52 3.14
CA ASN A 93 3.96 3.73 2.64
C ASN A 93 3.81 4.82 3.71
N GLY A 94 3.48 4.44 4.95
CA GLY A 94 3.37 5.36 6.08
C GLY A 94 4.71 5.94 6.54
N THR A 95 5.83 5.30 6.21
CA THR A 95 7.18 5.74 6.59
C THR A 95 7.97 6.42 5.46
N ILE A 96 7.43 6.44 4.22
CA ILE A 96 8.06 7.06 3.04
C ILE A 96 8.58 8.48 3.34
N THR A 97 7.75 9.35 3.90
CA THR A 97 8.12 10.76 4.14
C THR A 97 9.29 10.90 5.12
N THR A 98 9.42 9.99 6.08
CA THR A 98 10.54 9.97 7.03
C THR A 98 11.82 9.45 6.37
N ILE A 99 11.71 8.42 5.52
CA ILE A 99 12.83 7.88 4.73
C ILE A 99 13.35 8.94 3.75
N GLU A 100 12.44 9.63 3.05
CA GLU A 100 12.76 10.74 2.13
C GLU A 100 13.52 11.86 2.85
N LYS A 101 13.04 12.30 4.02
CA LYS A 101 13.71 13.33 4.81
C LYS A 101 15.06 12.87 5.35
N ARG A 102 15.15 11.63 5.87
CA ARG A 102 16.37 11.10 6.49
C ARG A 102 17.51 10.92 5.49
N PHE A 103 17.22 10.41 4.30
CA PHE A 103 18.22 10.13 3.26
C PHE A 103 18.21 11.17 2.13
N LYS A 104 17.47 12.27 2.29
CA LYS A 104 17.35 13.38 1.33
C LYS A 104 16.96 12.89 -0.08
N ILE A 105 16.06 11.90 -0.15
CA ILE A 105 15.63 11.23 -1.40
C ILE A 105 14.47 12.02 -2.05
N PRO A 106 14.56 12.38 -3.34
CA PRO A 106 13.43 12.96 -4.08
C PRO A 106 12.27 11.98 -4.25
N SER A 107 11.03 12.48 -4.31
CA SER A 107 9.86 11.60 -4.38
C SER A 107 9.76 10.79 -5.67
N LYS A 108 10.26 11.30 -6.82
CA LYS A 108 10.45 10.47 -8.02
C LYS A 108 11.30 9.23 -7.76
N THR A 109 12.39 9.35 -7.03
CA THR A 109 13.30 8.24 -6.72
C THR A 109 12.64 7.25 -5.75
N THR A 110 11.91 7.73 -4.74
CA THR A 110 11.13 6.86 -3.85
C THR A 110 10.00 6.14 -4.60
N GLY A 111 9.38 6.81 -5.57
CA GLY A 111 8.45 6.19 -6.51
C GLY A 111 9.10 5.04 -7.27
N LEU A 112 10.29 5.26 -7.83
CA LEU A 112 11.07 4.20 -8.51
C LEU A 112 11.45 3.05 -7.57
N ILE A 113 11.84 3.35 -6.33
CA ILE A 113 12.12 2.33 -5.30
C ILE A 113 10.89 1.46 -5.07
N SER A 114 9.74 2.11 -4.86
CA SER A 114 8.46 1.42 -4.57
C SER A 114 8.04 0.48 -5.68
N VAL A 115 8.37 0.80 -6.93
CA VAL A 115 8.05 0.00 -8.14
C VAL A 115 8.94 -1.25 -8.28
N GLY A 116 10.01 -1.40 -7.49
CA GLY A 116 10.91 -2.55 -7.58
C GLY A 116 10.22 -3.91 -7.41
N ASN A 117 9.20 -4.01 -6.54
CA ASN A 117 8.42 -5.24 -6.37
C ASN A 117 7.59 -5.59 -7.63
N ASP A 118 7.06 -4.59 -8.32
CA ASP A 118 6.28 -4.77 -9.53
C ASP A 118 7.16 -5.17 -10.71
N ILE A 119 8.42 -4.71 -10.74
CA ILE A 119 9.41 -5.14 -11.73
C ILE A 119 9.69 -6.64 -11.58
N SER A 120 9.99 -7.13 -10.37
CA SER A 120 10.24 -8.57 -10.19
C SER A 120 8.98 -9.40 -10.42
N GLN A 121 7.82 -8.89 -10.01
CA GLN A 121 6.52 -9.52 -10.27
C GLN A 121 6.23 -9.63 -11.77
N LEU A 122 6.55 -8.61 -12.58
CA LEU A 122 6.38 -8.61 -14.04
C LEU A 122 7.12 -9.79 -14.68
N PHE A 123 8.37 -10.04 -14.31
CA PHE A 123 9.18 -11.10 -14.91
C PHE A 123 8.87 -12.49 -14.37
N VAL A 124 8.51 -12.58 -13.09
CA VAL A 124 8.49 -13.85 -12.36
C VAL A 124 7.07 -14.42 -12.22
N SER A 125 6.01 -13.59 -12.29
CA SER A 125 4.66 -14.00 -11.89
C SER A 125 4.02 -15.09 -12.75
N VAL A 126 4.06 -14.98 -14.08
CA VAL A 126 3.50 -16.01 -14.97
C VAL A 126 4.26 -17.33 -14.85
N VAL A 127 5.60 -17.26 -14.83
CA VAL A 127 6.47 -18.44 -14.71
C VAL A 127 6.21 -19.16 -13.39
N LEU A 128 6.26 -18.45 -12.26
CA LEU A 128 5.97 -19.06 -10.96
C LEU A 128 4.52 -19.55 -10.87
N SER A 129 3.54 -18.83 -11.41
CA SER A 129 2.13 -19.27 -11.36
C SER A 129 1.90 -20.55 -12.16
N TYR A 130 2.62 -20.75 -13.26
CA TYR A 130 2.57 -21.98 -14.05
C TYR A 130 3.23 -23.17 -13.32
N TYR A 131 4.50 -23.02 -12.92
CA TYR A 131 5.26 -24.12 -12.30
C TYR A 131 4.83 -24.40 -10.86
N ALA A 132 4.71 -23.37 -10.03
CA ALA A 132 4.30 -23.54 -8.62
C ALA A 132 2.80 -23.85 -8.49
N GLY A 133 1.98 -23.48 -9.48
CA GLY A 133 0.56 -23.82 -9.54
C GLY A 133 0.27 -25.32 -9.63
N ARG A 134 1.15 -26.09 -10.27
CA ARG A 134 1.10 -27.57 -10.35
C ARG A 134 1.81 -28.27 -9.19
N GLY A 135 2.61 -27.52 -8.42
CA GLY A 135 3.32 -28.02 -7.25
C GLY A 135 2.49 -28.02 -5.96
N HIS A 136 3.17 -28.16 -4.83
CA HIS A 136 2.56 -28.11 -3.51
C HIS A 136 2.31 -26.65 -3.08
N ARG A 137 1.20 -26.04 -3.55
CA ARG A 137 0.91 -24.61 -3.42
C ARG A 137 1.15 -23.99 -2.02
N PRO A 138 0.71 -24.58 -0.88
CA PRO A 138 0.98 -24.00 0.44
C PRO A 138 2.46 -23.80 0.79
N ARG A 139 3.35 -24.68 0.32
CA ARG A 139 4.80 -24.58 0.56
C ARG A 139 5.43 -23.48 -0.27
N TRP A 140 4.97 -23.32 -1.52
CA TRP A 140 5.38 -22.20 -2.37
C TRP A 140 4.89 -20.85 -1.83
N ILE A 141 3.69 -20.79 -1.25
CA ILE A 141 3.20 -19.59 -0.56
C ILE A 141 4.14 -19.26 0.61
N ALA A 142 4.51 -20.24 1.44
CA ALA A 142 5.43 -20.02 2.56
C ALA A 142 6.81 -19.55 2.10
N PHE A 143 7.38 -20.16 1.06
CA PHE A 143 8.62 -19.70 0.43
C PHE A 143 8.51 -18.23 -0.01
N GLY A 144 7.41 -17.87 -0.67
CA GLY A 144 7.14 -16.48 -1.05
C GLY A 144 7.12 -15.54 0.14
N ILE A 145 6.46 -15.89 1.24
CA ILE A 145 6.45 -15.02 2.44
C ILE A 145 7.83 -14.94 3.10
N TYR A 146 8.66 -15.97 3.06
CA TYR A 146 10.03 -15.86 3.56
C TYR A 146 10.86 -14.83 2.77
N THR A 147 10.62 -14.63 1.48
CA THR A 147 11.25 -13.52 0.75
C THR A 147 10.73 -12.16 1.25
N VAL A 148 9.48 -12.08 1.72
CA VAL A 148 8.92 -10.86 2.33
C VAL A 148 9.51 -10.60 3.73
N VAL A 149 9.84 -11.65 4.49
CA VAL A 149 10.60 -11.52 5.75
C VAL A 149 11.97 -10.93 5.45
N LEU A 150 12.67 -11.43 4.42
CA LEU A 150 13.94 -10.88 3.96
C LEU A 150 13.79 -9.41 3.54
N PHE A 151 12.72 -9.04 2.83
CA PHE A 151 12.38 -7.65 2.53
C PHE A 151 12.27 -6.77 3.78
N CYS A 152 11.59 -7.23 4.85
CA CYS A 152 11.48 -6.47 6.10
C CYS A 152 12.86 -6.24 6.74
N CYS A 153 13.72 -7.26 6.75
CA CYS A 153 15.09 -7.15 7.25
C CYS A 153 15.95 -6.17 6.42
N LEU A 154 15.89 -6.27 5.08
CA LEU A 154 16.61 -5.37 4.18
C LEU A 154 16.12 -3.92 4.29
N THR A 155 14.83 -3.72 4.55
CA THR A 155 14.25 -2.36 4.65
C THR A 155 14.67 -1.65 5.93
N MET A 156 14.85 -2.35 7.06
CA MET A 156 15.34 -1.74 8.30
C MET A 156 16.86 -1.57 8.34
N LEU A 157 17.60 -2.36 7.55
CA LEU A 157 19.07 -2.38 7.51
C LEU A 157 19.75 -1.00 7.33
N PRO A 158 19.25 -0.07 6.48
CA PRO A 158 19.83 1.27 6.36
C PRO A 158 19.95 2.02 7.70
N HIS A 159 19.01 1.83 8.63
CA HIS A 159 19.12 2.49 9.94
C HIS A 159 20.28 1.93 10.77
N PHE A 160 20.50 0.61 10.74
CA PHE A 160 21.60 -0.01 11.47
C PHE A 160 22.97 0.30 10.86
N LEU A 161 23.04 0.54 9.55
CA LEU A 161 24.28 0.91 8.86
C LEU A 161 24.64 2.40 8.98
N TYR A 162 23.65 3.29 8.83
CA TYR A 162 23.89 4.74 8.73
C TYR A 162 23.39 5.54 9.95
N GLY A 163 22.71 4.90 10.90
CA GLY A 163 22.19 5.55 12.10
C GLY A 163 21.14 6.66 11.85
N PRO A 164 20.87 7.50 12.86
CA PRO A 164 19.88 8.58 12.79
C PRO A 164 20.28 9.78 11.93
N GLY A 165 21.58 9.96 11.65
CA GLY A 165 22.12 11.07 10.85
C GLY A 165 22.44 12.32 11.67
N GLU A 166 23.42 13.10 11.21
CA GLU A 166 23.94 14.27 11.94
C GLU A 166 22.87 15.36 12.12
N ASP A 167 22.10 15.66 11.07
CA ASP A 167 20.98 16.62 11.10
C ASP A 167 19.98 16.29 12.23
N ALA A 168 19.72 15.01 12.47
CA ALA A 168 18.82 14.54 13.52
C ALA A 168 19.48 14.59 14.90
N LEU A 169 20.78 14.26 15.00
CA LEU A 169 21.51 14.32 16.27
C LEU A 169 21.61 15.77 16.78
N LEU A 170 21.86 16.74 15.91
CA LEU A 170 21.98 18.16 16.26
C LEU A 170 20.71 18.78 16.87
N LEU A 171 19.57 18.09 16.80
CA LEU A 171 18.28 18.49 17.37
C LEU A 171 18.03 17.90 18.77
N THR A 172 18.95 17.11 19.32
CA THR A 172 18.84 16.53 20.67
C THR A 172 19.71 17.27 21.68
N LYS A 173 19.32 17.21 22.95
CA LYS A 173 20.03 17.95 24.02
C LYS A 173 21.47 17.46 24.20
N GLU A 174 21.72 16.17 23.97
CA GLU A 174 23.00 15.50 24.18
C GLU A 174 24.05 15.90 23.13
N TYR A 175 23.63 16.19 21.90
CA TYR A 175 24.52 16.45 20.75
C TYR A 175 24.52 17.91 20.27
N GLY A 176 23.97 18.84 21.06
CA GLY A 176 24.20 20.28 20.83
C GLY A 176 22.98 21.20 20.91
N ALA A 177 21.78 20.69 21.20
CA ALA A 177 20.61 21.53 21.46
C ALA A 177 20.59 21.99 22.94
N LYS A 178 21.61 22.76 23.36
CA LYS A 178 21.62 23.39 24.69
C LYS A 178 20.64 24.58 24.69
N PRO A 179 19.68 24.68 25.63
CA PRO A 179 18.94 25.92 25.86
C PRO A 179 19.93 26.94 26.43
N GLN A 180 20.32 27.93 25.63
CA GLN A 180 21.22 28.98 26.12
C GLN A 180 20.46 29.90 27.07
N ILE A 181 20.95 29.98 28.31
CA ILE A 181 20.52 30.96 29.30
C ILE A 181 21.03 32.34 28.85
N ALA A 182 20.15 33.34 28.94
CA ALA A 182 20.13 34.60 28.20
C ALA A 182 21.18 35.66 28.58
N ASN A 183 22.47 35.32 28.76
CA ASN A 183 23.48 36.29 29.19
C ASN A 183 24.62 36.58 28.19
N SER A 184 24.54 36.10 26.95
CA SER A 184 25.53 36.44 25.91
C SER A 184 24.85 37.09 24.71
N SER A 185 25.23 38.34 24.41
CA SER A 185 24.81 39.13 23.24
C SER A 185 25.33 38.59 21.90
N HIS A 186 26.14 37.54 21.91
CA HIS A 186 26.60 36.85 20.71
C HIS A 186 25.65 35.72 20.34
N ILE A 187 24.92 35.92 19.23
CA ILE A 187 24.17 34.86 18.55
C ILE A 187 25.19 33.79 18.12
N PRO A 188 25.09 32.53 18.58
CA PRO A 188 25.99 31.46 18.15
C PRO A 188 25.99 31.34 16.61
N ASP A 189 27.16 31.11 15.98
CA ASP A 189 27.30 31.06 14.52
C ASP A 189 26.32 30.08 13.84
N LYS A 190 25.91 29.02 14.57
CA LYS A 190 24.86 28.08 14.16
C LYS A 190 23.51 28.73 13.83
N TYR A 191 23.14 29.83 14.50
CA TYR A 191 21.89 30.56 14.27
C TYR A 191 22.02 31.67 13.22
N ARG A 192 23.24 32.15 12.95
CA ARG A 192 23.51 33.13 11.88
C ARG A 192 23.13 32.57 10.50
N LYS A 193 23.27 31.25 10.31
CA LYS A 193 22.86 30.53 9.09
C LYS A 193 21.35 30.59 8.78
N PHE A 194 20.48 31.14 9.64
CA PHE A 194 19.02 31.19 9.41
C PHE A 194 18.43 32.61 9.34
N LEU A 195 19.20 33.64 9.70
CA LEU A 195 18.79 35.04 9.77
C LEU A 195 19.19 35.80 8.50
N CYS A 196 18.65 37.01 8.33
CA CYS A 196 19.04 37.95 7.29
C CYS A 196 20.25 38.77 7.75
N PHE A 197 21.39 38.61 7.08
CA PHE A 197 22.57 39.44 7.27
C PHE A 197 23.09 39.92 5.91
N GLY A 198 23.58 41.16 5.85
CA GLY A 198 24.21 41.73 4.66
C GLY A 198 25.69 41.42 4.61
N ASN A 199 26.16 40.93 3.46
CA ASN A 199 27.56 40.81 3.01
C ASN A 199 28.65 40.38 4.02
N GLU A 200 28.33 39.53 4.99
CA GLU A 200 29.32 38.63 5.59
C GLU A 200 29.18 37.26 4.93
N SER A 201 30.28 36.81 4.33
CA SER A 201 30.46 35.61 3.54
C SER A 201 29.70 34.41 4.11
N ARG A 202 28.50 34.16 3.59
CA ARG A 202 27.93 32.81 3.64
C ARG A 202 28.77 32.03 2.65
N GLU A 203 29.87 31.44 3.13
CA GLU A 203 30.56 30.42 2.35
C GLU A 203 29.50 29.45 1.85
N ASN A 204 29.57 29.16 0.56
CA ASN A 204 28.78 28.14 -0.11
C ASN A 204 29.22 26.77 0.42
N GLU A 205 29.12 26.54 1.73
CA GLU A 205 29.28 25.24 2.37
C GLU A 205 28.06 24.42 1.99
N CYS A 206 28.11 23.94 0.77
CA CYS A 206 27.51 22.66 0.53
C CYS A 206 28.38 21.66 1.28
N GLU A 207 27.98 21.28 2.50
CA GLU A 207 28.64 20.19 3.20
C GLU A 207 28.54 18.94 2.31
N ASP A 208 29.70 18.47 1.81
CA ASP A 208 29.90 17.29 0.96
C ASP A 208 29.47 15.96 1.62
N ALA A 209 28.67 16.02 2.68
CA ALA A 209 28.11 14.86 3.38
C ALA A 209 27.01 14.21 2.52
N ASP A 210 27.48 13.35 1.62
CA ASP A 210 26.86 12.11 1.16
C ASP A 210 25.59 12.23 0.31
N GLY A 211 25.81 12.46 -1.00
CA GLY A 211 24.99 11.87 -2.05
C GLY A 211 25.21 10.35 -2.16
N ASN A 212 25.22 9.62 -1.04
CA ASN A 212 25.43 8.18 -1.05
C ASN A 212 24.17 7.51 -1.61
N PHE A 213 24.27 6.90 -2.79
CA PHE A 213 23.18 6.16 -3.43
C PHE A 213 22.93 4.77 -2.79
N ALA A 214 23.77 4.34 -1.85
CA ALA A 214 23.69 3.01 -1.25
C ALA A 214 22.35 2.74 -0.52
N PRO A 215 21.77 3.65 0.30
CA PRO A 215 20.46 3.44 0.90
C PRO A 215 19.35 3.25 -0.15
N GLN A 216 19.37 4.01 -1.24
CA GLN A 216 18.40 3.93 -2.33
C GLN A 216 18.49 2.57 -3.04
N VAL A 217 19.72 2.12 -3.35
CA VAL A 217 19.96 0.80 -3.96
C VAL A 217 19.53 -0.32 -3.04
N LEU A 218 19.84 -0.23 -1.74
CA LEU A 218 19.45 -1.24 -0.76
C LEU A 218 17.93 -1.36 -0.62
N LEU A 219 17.22 -0.22 -0.55
CA LEU A 219 15.76 -0.19 -0.52
C LEU A 219 15.14 -0.71 -1.83
N PHE A 220 15.76 -0.44 -2.98
CA PHE A 220 15.31 -0.97 -4.27
C PHE A 220 15.48 -2.49 -4.36
N ILE A 221 16.61 -3.04 -3.89
CA ILE A 221 16.83 -4.48 -3.80
C ILE A 221 15.81 -5.13 -2.87
N ALA A 222 15.52 -4.50 -1.72
CA ALA A 222 14.51 -4.98 -0.80
C ALA A 222 13.15 -5.14 -1.52
N GLN A 223 12.74 -4.13 -2.28
CA GLN A 223 11.48 -4.17 -3.04
C GLN A 223 11.48 -5.26 -4.12
N LEU A 224 12.57 -5.42 -4.87
CA LEU A 224 12.72 -6.52 -5.85
C LEU A 224 12.48 -7.90 -5.21
N VAL A 225 13.06 -8.15 -4.03
CA VAL A 225 12.89 -9.42 -3.31
C VAL A 225 11.43 -9.63 -2.85
N SER A 226 10.75 -8.55 -2.45
CA SER A 226 9.35 -8.61 -2.00
C SER A 226 8.38 -9.01 -3.11
N GLY A 227 8.64 -8.60 -4.36
CA GLY A 227 7.75 -8.90 -5.49
C GLY A 227 7.61 -10.37 -5.85
N VAL A 228 8.67 -11.18 -5.64
CA VAL A 228 8.61 -12.65 -5.77
C VAL A 228 7.60 -13.23 -4.79
N GLY A 229 7.65 -12.77 -3.54
CA GLY A 229 6.75 -13.20 -2.48
C GLY A 229 5.30 -12.77 -2.71
N GLY A 230 5.11 -11.52 -3.13
CA GLY A 230 3.80 -10.99 -3.49
C GLY A 230 3.13 -11.78 -4.62
N SER A 231 3.89 -12.15 -5.66
CA SER A 231 3.37 -12.98 -6.73
C SER A 231 2.86 -14.33 -6.22
N LEU A 232 3.67 -15.07 -5.47
CA LEU A 232 3.32 -16.40 -4.97
C LEU A 232 2.12 -16.36 -4.01
N TYR A 233 2.08 -15.35 -3.13
CA TYR A 233 0.98 -15.19 -2.18
C TYR A 233 -0.36 -14.92 -2.88
N TYR A 234 -0.39 -14.01 -3.86
CA TYR A 234 -1.64 -13.60 -4.52
C TYR A 234 -2.18 -14.64 -5.49
N THR A 235 -1.32 -15.29 -6.28
CA THR A 235 -1.79 -16.22 -7.32
C THR A 235 -2.08 -17.61 -6.77
N LEU A 236 -1.22 -18.15 -5.90
CA LEU A 236 -1.37 -19.52 -5.39
C LEU A 236 -2.36 -19.62 -4.24
N GLY A 237 -2.43 -18.61 -3.37
CA GLY A 237 -3.29 -18.66 -2.19
C GLY A 237 -4.77 -18.63 -2.54
N VAL A 238 -5.17 -17.72 -3.43
CA VAL A 238 -6.58 -17.60 -3.84
C VAL A 238 -7.00 -18.76 -4.75
N SER A 239 -6.12 -19.22 -5.66
CA SER A 239 -6.42 -20.40 -6.48
C SER A 239 -6.52 -21.68 -5.64
N TYR A 240 -5.64 -21.90 -4.66
CA TYR A 240 -5.77 -23.01 -3.71
C TYR A 240 -7.10 -22.94 -2.95
N MET A 241 -7.50 -21.74 -2.51
CA MET A 241 -8.77 -21.53 -1.81
C MET A 241 -10.00 -21.84 -2.69
N ASP A 242 -10.05 -21.35 -3.94
CA ASP A 242 -11.17 -21.66 -4.87
C ASP A 242 -11.26 -23.16 -5.17
N ASP A 243 -10.12 -23.82 -5.44
CA ASP A 243 -10.08 -25.24 -5.81
C ASP A 243 -10.48 -26.17 -4.66
N ASN A 244 -10.31 -25.74 -3.40
CA ASN A 244 -10.60 -26.53 -2.21
C ASN A 244 -11.96 -26.19 -1.56
N ILE A 245 -12.70 -25.21 -2.08
CA ILE A 245 -14.01 -24.78 -1.57
C ILE A 245 -15.12 -25.16 -2.57
N GLN A 246 -16.39 -25.06 -2.19
CA GLN A 246 -17.51 -25.24 -3.10
C GLN A 246 -17.85 -23.91 -3.77
N LYS A 247 -18.06 -23.90 -5.09
CA LYS A 247 -18.26 -22.66 -5.88
C LYS A 247 -19.35 -21.74 -5.32
N SER A 248 -20.39 -22.28 -4.69
CA SER A 248 -21.46 -21.52 -4.02
C SER A 248 -21.02 -20.79 -2.74
N LYS A 249 -20.08 -21.37 -1.98
CA LYS A 249 -19.53 -20.81 -0.73
C LYS A 249 -18.23 -20.05 -0.95
N THR A 250 -17.59 -20.19 -2.12
CA THR A 250 -16.37 -19.49 -2.48
C THR A 250 -16.48 -17.97 -2.31
N PRO A 251 -17.51 -17.26 -2.83
CA PRO A 251 -17.55 -15.80 -2.74
C PRO A 251 -17.50 -15.29 -1.29
N ALA A 252 -18.27 -15.87 -0.38
CA ALA A 252 -18.27 -15.52 1.03
C ALA A 252 -16.92 -15.78 1.72
N LEU A 253 -16.32 -16.96 1.51
CA LEU A 253 -15.05 -17.32 2.16
C LEU A 253 -13.86 -16.52 1.61
N ILE A 254 -13.80 -16.27 0.30
CA ILE A 254 -12.80 -15.39 -0.30
C ILE A 254 -12.97 -13.96 0.20
N SER A 255 -14.21 -13.47 0.26
CA SER A 255 -14.48 -12.10 0.74
C SER A 255 -14.15 -11.95 2.22
N PHE A 256 -14.33 -13.00 3.03
CA PHE A 256 -13.87 -13.03 4.42
C PHE A 256 -12.33 -12.99 4.52
N SER A 257 -11.62 -13.75 3.69
CA SER A 257 -10.15 -13.68 3.62
C SER A 257 -9.66 -12.28 3.19
N TYR A 258 -10.31 -11.67 2.18
CA TYR A 258 -10.01 -10.31 1.75
C TYR A 258 -10.38 -9.25 2.79
N PHE A 259 -11.45 -9.45 3.55
CA PHE A 259 -11.78 -8.61 4.70
C PHE A 259 -10.64 -8.60 5.72
N LEU A 260 -10.17 -9.78 6.15
CA LEU A 260 -9.03 -9.89 7.06
C LEU A 260 -7.78 -9.21 6.47
N ARG A 261 -7.50 -9.43 5.19
CA ARG A 261 -6.38 -8.78 4.50
C ARG A 261 -6.51 -7.26 4.47
N MET A 262 -7.70 -6.70 4.27
CA MET A 262 -7.94 -5.26 4.24
C MET A 262 -7.85 -4.58 5.61
N LEU A 263 -7.91 -5.33 6.71
CA LEU A 263 -7.54 -4.82 8.03
C LEU A 263 -6.02 -4.60 8.15
N GLY A 264 -5.22 -5.30 7.34
CA GLY A 264 -3.77 -5.21 7.31
C GLY A 264 -3.26 -3.78 7.15
N PRO A 265 -3.66 -3.03 6.10
CA PRO A 265 -3.27 -1.65 5.95
C PRO A 265 -3.62 -0.74 7.13
N ALA A 266 -4.76 -0.95 7.79
CA ALA A 266 -5.12 -0.20 9.00
C ALA A 266 -4.13 -0.45 10.14
N ILE A 267 -3.75 -1.73 10.34
CA ILE A 267 -2.75 -2.13 11.33
C ILE A 267 -1.36 -1.58 10.94
N GLY A 268 -0.98 -1.64 9.66
CA GLY A 268 0.30 -1.17 9.16
C GLY A 268 0.48 0.35 9.30
N TYR A 269 -0.51 1.15 8.89
CA TYR A 269 -0.49 2.60 9.10
C TYR A 269 -0.62 2.98 10.59
N GLY A 270 -1.37 2.20 11.38
CA GLY A 270 -1.43 2.37 12.82
C GLY A 270 -0.07 2.11 13.48
N LEU A 271 0.62 1.05 13.07
CA LEU A 271 1.99 0.73 13.50
C LEU A 271 2.97 1.82 13.06
N ALA A 272 2.85 2.33 11.82
CA ALA A 272 3.66 3.46 11.34
C ALA A 272 3.39 4.71 12.20
N SER A 273 2.13 5.05 12.47
CA SER A 273 1.79 6.16 13.35
C SER A 273 2.33 5.98 14.77
N PHE A 274 2.37 4.75 15.30
CA PHE A 274 2.95 4.45 16.61
C PHE A 274 4.48 4.63 16.59
N SER A 275 5.15 4.01 15.63
CA SER A 275 6.62 4.09 15.46
C SER A 275 7.10 5.52 15.19
N LEU A 276 6.35 6.30 14.41
CA LEU A 276 6.71 7.67 14.05
C LEU A 276 6.49 8.70 15.19
N LYS A 277 5.77 8.33 16.27
CA LYS A 277 5.65 9.18 17.47
C LYS A 277 6.94 9.21 18.30
N PHE A 278 7.76 8.16 18.21
CA PHE A 278 9.06 8.11 18.86
C PHE A 278 10.12 8.73 17.95
N TYR A 279 11.08 9.44 18.55
CA TYR A 279 12.19 10.01 17.80
C TYR A 279 13.04 8.91 17.17
N ILE A 280 13.67 9.18 16.02
CA ILE A 280 14.45 8.22 15.22
C ILE A 280 15.41 7.35 16.05
N SER A 281 15.99 7.95 17.10
CA SER A 281 16.71 7.25 18.17
C SER A 281 15.95 7.45 19.49
N PRO A 282 15.16 6.46 19.94
CA PRO A 282 14.33 6.58 21.15
C PRO A 282 15.11 6.82 22.46
N SER A 283 16.43 6.58 22.46
CA SER A 283 17.31 6.81 23.60
C SER A 283 17.75 8.27 23.78
N LEU A 284 17.50 9.15 22.80
CA LEU A 284 17.91 10.54 22.82
C LEU A 284 16.74 11.50 23.13
N THR A 285 17.04 12.66 23.70
CA THR A 285 16.01 13.66 24.06
C THR A 285 15.88 14.78 23.02
N PRO A 286 14.82 14.78 22.18
CA PRO A 286 14.63 15.80 21.16
C PRO A 286 14.20 17.14 21.77
N THR A 287 14.59 18.24 21.14
CA THR A 287 14.16 19.61 21.49
C THR A 287 13.00 20.13 20.64
N ILE A 288 12.58 19.36 19.65
CA ILE A 288 11.49 19.67 18.72
C ILE A 288 10.26 18.78 19.01
N THR A 289 9.07 19.25 18.61
CA THR A 289 7.82 18.52 18.77
C THR A 289 7.47 17.73 17.52
N THR A 290 6.50 16.82 17.61
CA THR A 290 6.05 15.95 16.49
C THR A 290 5.32 16.70 15.35
N GLN A 291 5.01 17.98 15.55
CA GLN A 291 4.43 18.86 14.53
C GLN A 291 5.51 19.60 13.73
N ASP A 292 6.77 19.59 14.20
CA ASP A 292 7.87 20.22 13.48
C ASP A 292 8.15 19.44 12.18
N PRO A 293 8.22 20.10 11.01
CA PRO A 293 8.46 19.43 9.73
C PRO A 293 9.80 18.68 9.66
N ARG A 294 10.76 18.99 10.54
CA ARG A 294 12.06 18.32 10.65
C ARG A 294 12.04 17.08 11.54
N TRP A 295 10.92 16.77 12.18
CA TRP A 295 10.78 15.56 12.98
C TRP A 295 11.03 14.30 12.15
N LEU A 296 11.94 13.45 12.62
CA LEU A 296 12.19 12.12 12.07
C LEU A 296 11.77 11.06 13.08
N GLY A 297 10.77 10.25 12.72
CA GLY A 297 10.27 9.18 13.56
C GLY A 297 11.11 7.90 13.47
N ALA A 298 10.97 6.99 14.44
CA ALA A 298 11.62 5.68 14.49
C ALA A 298 11.04 4.68 13.47
N TRP A 299 11.17 4.99 12.18
CA TRP A 299 10.60 4.24 11.06
C TRP A 299 11.07 2.78 10.96
N TRP A 300 12.20 2.41 11.55
CA TRP A 300 12.75 1.06 11.48
C TRP A 300 12.08 0.06 12.45
N LEU A 301 11.44 0.56 13.51
CA LEU A 301 11.01 -0.22 14.67
C LEU A 301 9.90 -1.24 14.32
N GLY A 302 8.91 -0.84 13.51
CA GLY A 302 7.80 -1.71 13.13
C GLY A 302 8.20 -2.88 12.22
N TRP A 303 9.33 -2.79 11.50
CA TRP A 303 9.78 -3.87 10.62
C TRP A 303 10.18 -5.13 11.40
N ILE A 304 10.70 -5.00 12.62
CA ILE A 304 11.07 -6.14 13.48
C ILE A 304 9.82 -6.95 13.83
N ILE A 305 8.76 -6.27 14.25
CA ILE A 305 7.49 -6.90 14.64
C ILE A 305 6.88 -7.62 13.44
N LEU A 306 6.84 -6.96 12.27
CA LEU A 306 6.28 -7.53 11.04
C LEU A 306 7.07 -8.75 10.56
N ALA A 307 8.41 -8.72 10.61
CA ALA A 307 9.25 -9.84 10.18
C ALA A 307 8.98 -11.11 11.01
N ILE A 308 8.90 -10.98 12.34
CA ILE A 308 8.63 -12.10 13.25
C ILE A 308 7.25 -12.70 12.98
N LEU A 309 6.22 -11.85 12.87
CA LEU A 309 4.85 -12.30 12.63
C LEU A 309 4.71 -13.02 11.28
N LEU A 310 5.31 -12.47 10.21
CA LEU A 310 5.30 -13.09 8.89
C LEU A 310 5.97 -14.47 8.91
N PHE A 311 7.13 -14.59 9.57
CA PHE A 311 7.85 -15.86 9.67
C PHE A 311 7.02 -16.96 10.35
N VAL A 312 6.37 -16.63 11.47
CA VAL A 312 5.53 -17.57 12.23
C VAL A 312 4.33 -18.03 11.40
N PHE A 313 3.57 -17.12 10.81
CA PHE A 313 2.37 -17.48 10.03
C PHE A 313 2.71 -18.17 8.70
N ALA A 314 3.83 -17.82 8.06
CA ALA A 314 4.32 -18.54 6.88
C ALA A 314 4.65 -20.00 7.20
N SER A 315 5.32 -20.22 8.34
CA SER A 315 5.67 -21.56 8.81
C SER A 315 4.42 -22.41 9.06
N ILE A 316 3.36 -21.82 9.62
CA ILE A 316 2.08 -22.51 9.83
C ILE A 316 1.40 -22.86 8.50
N ILE A 317 1.37 -21.95 7.52
CA ILE A 317 0.78 -22.21 6.20
C ILE A 317 1.55 -23.31 5.44
N ALA A 318 2.87 -23.40 5.61
CA ALA A 318 3.69 -24.44 5.00
C ALA A 318 3.25 -25.87 5.39
N LEU A 319 2.58 -26.03 6.54
CA LEU A 319 2.11 -27.31 7.07
C LEU A 319 0.80 -27.79 6.43
N PHE A 320 0.06 -26.95 5.69
CA PHE A 320 -1.18 -27.37 5.04
C PHE A 320 -0.95 -28.39 3.92
N PRO A 321 -1.89 -29.33 3.66
CA PRO A 321 -1.74 -30.34 2.61
C PRO A 321 -1.88 -29.77 1.21
N LYS A 322 -1.41 -30.52 0.20
CA LYS A 322 -1.55 -30.19 -1.23
C LYS A 322 -3.02 -30.07 -1.66
N THR A 323 -3.89 -30.93 -1.13
CA THR A 323 -5.34 -30.84 -1.31
C THR A 323 -6.04 -31.11 0.01
N LEU A 324 -7.13 -30.39 0.31
CA LEU A 324 -7.87 -30.64 1.54
C LEU A 324 -8.61 -31.98 1.44
N PRO A 325 -8.65 -32.79 2.53
CA PRO A 325 -9.31 -34.09 2.55
C PRO A 325 -10.76 -34.10 2.00
N ARG A 326 -11.58 -33.12 2.39
CA ARG A 326 -12.96 -32.99 1.87
C ARG A 326 -13.04 -32.52 0.40
N ALA A 327 -12.02 -31.82 -0.09
CA ALA A 327 -11.96 -31.46 -1.50
C ALA A 327 -11.56 -32.67 -2.36
N ALA A 328 -10.63 -33.49 -1.87
CA ALA A 328 -10.27 -34.77 -2.48
C ALA A 328 -11.48 -35.71 -2.57
N ALA A 329 -12.27 -35.84 -1.50
CA ALA A 329 -13.52 -36.63 -1.51
C ALA A 329 -14.53 -36.17 -2.57
N ARG A 330 -14.73 -34.86 -2.72
CA ARG A 330 -15.62 -34.31 -3.76
C ARG A 330 -15.11 -34.60 -5.17
N LYS A 331 -13.80 -34.50 -5.41
CA LYS A 331 -13.21 -34.82 -6.71
C LYS A 331 -13.33 -36.29 -7.05
N ALA A 332 -13.11 -37.18 -6.07
CA ALA A 332 -13.29 -38.62 -6.23
C ALA A 332 -14.73 -38.95 -6.63
N LEU A 333 -15.72 -38.39 -5.93
CA LEU A 333 -17.14 -38.58 -6.25
C LEU A 333 -17.54 -38.04 -7.63
N ALA A 334 -17.06 -36.86 -8.01
CA ALA A 334 -17.34 -36.30 -9.33
C ALA A 334 -16.77 -37.19 -10.45
N LEU A 335 -15.60 -37.78 -10.21
CA LEU A 335 -14.95 -38.68 -11.16
C LEU A 335 -15.67 -40.03 -11.25
N GLU A 336 -16.18 -40.57 -10.13
CA GLU A 336 -17.05 -41.75 -10.12
C GLU A 336 -18.35 -41.50 -10.89
N ARG A 337 -18.98 -40.32 -10.73
CA ARG A 337 -20.22 -39.95 -11.44
C ARG A 337 -20.00 -39.72 -12.94
N ASN A 338 -18.88 -39.12 -13.33
CA ASN A 338 -18.52 -38.96 -14.75
C ASN A 338 -18.26 -40.32 -15.41
N LYS A 339 -17.60 -41.24 -14.69
CA LYS A 339 -17.40 -42.62 -15.17
C LYS A 339 -18.71 -43.41 -15.29
N SER A 340 -19.72 -43.12 -14.46
CA SER A 340 -21.02 -43.77 -14.56
C SER A 340 -21.94 -43.12 -15.61
N ALA A 341 -21.80 -41.82 -15.88
CA ALA A 341 -22.55 -41.11 -16.91
C ALA A 341 -22.02 -41.35 -18.33
N THR A 342 -20.71 -41.55 -18.50
CA THR A 342 -20.07 -41.72 -19.80
C THR A 342 -19.44 -43.10 -19.89
N SER A 343 -20.14 -44.07 -20.50
CA SER A 343 -19.62 -45.41 -20.80
C SER A 343 -18.60 -45.45 -21.95
N ILE A 344 -18.02 -44.29 -22.31
CA ILE A 344 -16.92 -44.16 -23.25
C ILE A 344 -15.65 -43.94 -22.43
N LYS A 345 -14.66 -44.80 -22.63
CA LYS A 345 -13.27 -44.56 -22.21
C LYS A 345 -12.78 -43.28 -22.91
N GLU A 346 -12.96 -42.13 -22.26
CA GLU A 346 -12.09 -41.01 -22.55
C GLU A 346 -10.72 -41.38 -21.96
N ASP A 347 -9.73 -41.50 -22.84
CA ASP A 347 -8.33 -41.49 -22.43
C ASP A 347 -8.12 -40.20 -21.64
N GLU A 348 -7.99 -40.31 -20.31
CA GLU A 348 -7.49 -39.22 -19.48
C GLU A 348 -6.18 -38.76 -20.11
N GLU A 349 -6.16 -37.58 -20.73
CA GLU A 349 -4.91 -36.93 -21.12
C GLU A 349 -4.06 -36.88 -19.85
N PRO A 350 -2.94 -37.64 -19.76
CA PRO A 350 -2.06 -37.52 -18.62
C PRO A 350 -1.63 -36.06 -18.54
N GLU A 351 -1.69 -35.44 -17.36
CA GLU A 351 -1.24 -34.06 -17.18
C GLU A 351 0.16 -33.93 -17.78
N LEU A 352 0.25 -33.34 -18.99
CA LEU A 352 1.49 -33.25 -19.74
C LEU A 352 2.52 -32.52 -18.87
N PRO A 353 3.77 -33.01 -18.82
CA PRO A 353 4.82 -32.36 -18.03
C PRO A 353 4.92 -30.89 -18.46
N ALA A 354 5.10 -30.02 -17.47
CA ALA A 354 5.11 -28.57 -17.67
C ALA A 354 6.10 -28.17 -18.78
N SER A 355 5.57 -27.84 -19.96
CA SER A 355 6.35 -27.47 -21.15
C SER A 355 6.20 -25.99 -21.47
N PHE A 356 7.26 -25.36 -21.98
CA PHE A 356 7.24 -23.96 -22.40
C PHE A 356 6.29 -23.73 -23.58
N SER A 357 6.19 -24.70 -24.50
CA SER A 357 5.27 -24.64 -25.64
C SER A 357 3.80 -24.64 -25.18
N ASP A 358 3.48 -25.45 -24.17
CA ASP A 358 2.15 -25.50 -23.54
C ASP A 358 1.81 -24.19 -22.82
N MET A 359 2.79 -23.61 -22.11
CA MET A 359 2.64 -22.30 -21.48
C MET A 359 2.35 -21.19 -22.51
N MET A 360 3.05 -21.17 -23.65
CA MET A 360 2.80 -20.19 -24.73
C MET A 360 1.43 -20.37 -25.39
N ARG A 361 0.99 -21.62 -25.59
CA ARG A 361 -0.36 -21.92 -26.10
C ARG A 361 -1.44 -21.42 -25.12
N THR A 362 -1.23 -21.64 -23.82
CA THR A 362 -2.10 -21.14 -22.75
C THR A 362 -2.18 -19.61 -22.77
N PHE A 363 -1.04 -18.93 -22.86
CA PHE A 363 -0.97 -17.47 -22.94
C PHE A 363 -1.72 -16.90 -24.14
N LYS A 364 -1.59 -17.52 -25.32
CA LYS A 364 -2.35 -17.14 -26.52
C LYS A 364 -3.86 -17.31 -26.33
N ARG A 365 -4.30 -18.37 -25.65
CA ARG A 365 -5.72 -18.58 -25.30
C ARG A 365 -6.24 -17.47 -24.38
N LEU A 366 -5.47 -17.09 -23.37
CA LEU A 366 -5.84 -16.02 -22.45
C LEU A 366 -5.97 -14.66 -23.16
N LEU A 367 -5.03 -14.31 -24.04
CA LEU A 367 -5.06 -13.07 -24.82
C LEU A 367 -6.26 -12.98 -25.78
N THR A 368 -6.73 -14.13 -26.29
CA THR A 368 -7.85 -14.17 -27.23
C THR A 368 -9.21 -14.11 -26.51
N ASN A 369 -9.24 -14.30 -25.19
CA ASN A 369 -10.47 -14.22 -24.41
C ASN A 369 -10.86 -12.76 -24.15
N ILE A 370 -11.82 -12.28 -24.95
CA ILE A 370 -12.25 -10.88 -24.93
C ILE A 370 -12.80 -10.43 -23.56
N THR A 371 -13.57 -11.28 -22.88
CA THR A 371 -14.14 -10.97 -21.56
C THR A 371 -13.04 -10.78 -20.52
N LEU A 372 -12.04 -11.68 -20.52
CA LEU A 372 -10.88 -11.57 -19.63
C LEU A 372 -10.06 -10.32 -19.92
N MET A 373 -9.82 -10.01 -21.21
CA MET A 373 -9.02 -8.84 -21.59
C MET A 373 -9.72 -7.53 -21.23
N CYS A 374 -11.02 -7.40 -21.50
CA CYS A 374 -11.79 -6.22 -21.07
C CYS A 374 -11.76 -6.05 -19.54
N ASN A 375 -11.91 -7.15 -18.78
CA ASN A 375 -11.86 -7.11 -17.32
C ASN A 375 -10.47 -6.72 -16.78
N ASN A 376 -9.39 -7.23 -17.39
CA ASN A 376 -8.03 -6.85 -17.03
C ASN A 376 -7.75 -5.38 -17.38
N LEU A 377 -8.17 -4.91 -18.56
CA LEU A 377 -8.00 -3.50 -18.96
C LEU A 377 -8.79 -2.55 -18.05
N ALA A 378 -10.05 -2.89 -17.70
CA ALA A 378 -10.82 -2.13 -16.72
C ALA A 378 -10.04 -2.03 -15.39
N THR A 379 -9.53 -3.16 -14.91
CA THR A 379 -8.75 -3.23 -13.67
C THR A 379 -7.48 -2.39 -13.74
N VAL A 380 -6.74 -2.40 -14.84
CA VAL A 380 -5.55 -1.54 -15.07
C VAL A 380 -5.88 -0.07 -14.85
N PHE A 381 -6.92 0.41 -15.53
CA PHE A 381 -7.32 1.81 -15.47
C PHE A 381 -7.87 2.22 -14.10
N TYR A 382 -8.64 1.34 -13.44
CA TYR A 382 -9.05 1.59 -12.05
C TYR A 382 -7.85 1.73 -11.12
N PHE A 383 -6.89 0.79 -11.16
CA PHE A 383 -5.74 0.90 -10.28
C PHE A 383 -4.87 2.11 -10.63
N MET A 384 -4.70 2.45 -11.91
CA MET A 384 -4.00 3.69 -12.30
C MET A 384 -4.63 4.92 -11.63
N GLY A 385 -5.96 5.04 -11.61
CA GLY A 385 -6.66 6.16 -10.95
C GLY A 385 -6.69 6.08 -9.42
N TYR A 386 -6.76 4.89 -8.84
CA TYR A 386 -6.86 4.70 -7.39
C TYR A 386 -5.52 4.67 -6.65
N MET A 387 -4.42 4.37 -7.33
CA MET A 387 -3.06 4.30 -6.77
C MET A 387 -2.55 5.56 -6.06
N PRO A 388 -2.76 6.80 -6.55
CA PRO A 388 -2.32 7.99 -5.81
C PRO A 388 -2.94 8.08 -4.41
N TYR A 389 -4.20 7.68 -4.24
CA TYR A 389 -4.88 7.61 -2.93
C TYR A 389 -4.53 6.37 -2.12
N TRP A 390 -3.66 5.50 -2.62
CA TRP A 390 -3.14 4.36 -1.88
C TRP A 390 -1.72 4.65 -1.36
N ILE A 391 -0.87 5.21 -2.22
CA ILE A 391 0.56 5.44 -1.93
C ILE A 391 0.79 6.83 -1.34
N PHE A 392 0.21 7.87 -1.93
CA PHE A 392 0.48 9.26 -1.58
C PHE A 392 -0.61 9.90 -0.72
N MET A 393 -1.57 9.13 -0.22
CA MET A 393 -2.68 9.66 0.60
C MET A 393 -2.23 10.35 1.89
N PRO A 394 -1.27 9.82 2.69
CA PRO A 394 -0.80 10.53 3.88
C PRO A 394 -0.20 11.89 3.50
N LYS A 395 0.66 11.91 2.48
CA LYS A 395 1.28 13.12 1.94
C LYS A 395 0.26 14.12 1.40
N TYR A 396 -0.80 13.63 0.74
CA TYR A 396 -1.91 14.44 0.26
C TYR A 396 -2.63 15.12 1.44
N ILE A 397 -2.92 14.38 2.52
CA ILE A 397 -3.56 14.93 3.72
C ILE A 397 -2.63 15.93 4.45
N GLU A 398 -1.34 15.59 4.62
CA GLU A 398 -0.33 16.50 5.21
C GLU A 398 -0.26 17.83 4.45
N THR A 399 -0.31 17.76 3.12
CA THR A 399 -0.17 18.94 2.26
C THR A 399 -1.43 19.79 2.21
N GLN A 400 -2.59 19.15 2.01
CA GLN A 400 -3.87 19.84 1.78
C GLN A 400 -4.52 20.35 3.08
N TYR A 401 -4.39 19.59 4.17
CA TYR A 401 -5.09 19.86 5.43
C TYR A 401 -4.14 20.16 6.61
N LYS A 402 -2.83 20.28 6.35
CA LYS A 402 -1.79 20.60 7.35
C LYS A 402 -1.83 19.73 8.61
N GLN A 403 -2.20 18.45 8.44
CA GLN A 403 -2.15 17.46 9.50
C GLN A 403 -0.73 16.91 9.66
N SER A 404 -0.39 16.41 10.84
CA SER A 404 0.90 15.77 11.08
C SER A 404 1.03 14.45 10.29
N ALA A 405 2.26 14.00 10.05
CA ALA A 405 2.52 12.71 9.39
C ALA A 405 1.86 11.52 10.12
N SER A 406 1.81 11.57 11.46
CA SER A 406 1.19 10.52 12.28
C SER A 406 -0.34 10.51 12.15
N VAL A 407 -0.99 11.68 12.23
CA VAL A 407 -2.45 11.80 12.09
C VAL A 407 -2.89 11.44 10.67
N SER A 408 -2.17 11.93 9.65
CA SER A 408 -2.45 11.64 8.24
C SER A 408 -2.34 10.15 7.92
N SER A 409 -1.31 9.48 8.46
CA SER A 409 -1.13 8.03 8.33
C SER A 409 -2.26 7.27 9.05
N LEU A 410 -2.58 7.64 10.30
CA LEU A 410 -3.65 7.00 11.06
C LEU A 410 -5.00 7.07 10.35
N ILE A 411 -5.36 8.25 9.84
CA ILE A 411 -6.62 8.48 9.13
C ILE A 411 -6.67 7.70 7.81
N THR A 412 -5.58 7.72 7.05
CA THR A 412 -5.45 6.90 5.83
C THR A 412 -5.68 5.42 6.12
N GLY A 413 -5.11 4.92 7.22
CA GLY A 413 -5.27 3.54 7.67
C GLY A 413 -6.65 3.19 8.18
N THR A 414 -7.32 4.08 8.92
CA THR A 414 -8.53 3.74 9.67
C THR A 414 -9.82 4.10 8.93
N VAL A 415 -9.91 5.32 8.41
CA VAL A 415 -11.18 5.89 7.94
C VAL A 415 -11.57 5.33 6.57
N GLY A 416 -10.61 5.18 5.65
CA GLY A 416 -10.90 4.64 4.31
C GLY A 416 -10.93 3.11 4.27
N LEU A 417 -9.97 2.44 4.91
CA LEU A 417 -9.69 1.02 4.64
C LEU A 417 -10.60 0.08 5.45
N VAL A 418 -11.06 0.49 6.63
CA VAL A 418 -12.06 -0.26 7.40
C VAL A 418 -13.40 -0.32 6.65
N PHE A 419 -13.84 0.81 6.07
CA PHE A 419 -15.04 0.84 5.24
C PHE A 419 -14.89 -0.02 3.97
N SER A 420 -13.72 -0.02 3.34
CA SER A 420 -13.43 -0.99 2.27
C SER A 420 -13.53 -2.44 2.74
N ALA A 421 -13.00 -2.78 3.92
CA ALA A 421 -13.08 -4.14 4.45
C ALA A 421 -14.55 -4.59 4.59
N PHE A 422 -15.40 -3.76 5.20
CA PHE A 422 -16.83 -4.05 5.34
C PHE A 422 -17.55 -4.15 3.99
N GLY A 423 -17.21 -3.29 3.01
CA GLY A 423 -17.77 -3.36 1.67
C GLY A 423 -17.47 -4.69 0.95
N ILE A 424 -16.24 -5.20 1.06
CA ILE A 424 -15.87 -6.51 0.51
C ILE A 424 -16.67 -7.62 1.19
N LEU A 425 -16.69 -7.65 2.53
CA LEU A 425 -17.40 -8.69 3.29
C LEU A 425 -18.89 -8.73 2.95
N LEU A 426 -19.55 -7.57 2.96
CA LEU A 426 -20.97 -7.45 2.66
C LEU A 426 -21.28 -7.91 1.23
N SER A 427 -20.50 -7.46 0.24
CA SER A 427 -20.68 -7.87 -1.16
C SER A 427 -20.53 -9.38 -1.34
N GLY A 428 -19.54 -10.01 -0.70
CA GLY A 428 -19.33 -11.46 -0.74
C GLY A 428 -20.50 -12.26 -0.16
N LEU A 429 -21.04 -11.81 0.98
CA LEU A 429 -22.20 -12.43 1.61
C LEU A 429 -23.46 -12.31 0.74
N ILE A 430 -23.71 -11.14 0.16
CA ILE A 430 -24.82 -10.89 -0.76
C ILE A 430 -24.69 -11.79 -2.00
N ILE A 431 -23.52 -11.84 -2.63
CA ILE A 431 -23.27 -12.66 -3.83
C ILE A 431 -23.47 -14.15 -3.53
N SER A 432 -22.96 -14.64 -2.40
CA SER A 432 -23.15 -16.03 -1.99
C SER A 432 -24.60 -16.38 -1.63
N LYS A 433 -25.38 -15.41 -1.11
CA LYS A 433 -26.78 -15.63 -0.74
C LYS A 433 -27.72 -15.59 -1.94
N TYR A 434 -27.62 -14.55 -2.77
CA TYR A 434 -28.56 -14.32 -3.88
C TYR A 434 -28.13 -14.96 -5.20
N LYS A 435 -26.88 -15.43 -5.31
CA LYS A 435 -26.33 -16.09 -6.51
C LYS A 435 -26.67 -15.34 -7.82
N PRO A 436 -26.36 -14.04 -7.94
CA PRO A 436 -26.74 -13.25 -9.10
C PRO A 436 -26.07 -13.75 -10.39
N LYS A 437 -26.74 -13.55 -11.53
CA LYS A 437 -26.16 -13.82 -12.85
C LYS A 437 -24.97 -12.89 -13.13
N ALA A 438 -24.03 -13.34 -13.97
CA ALA A 438 -22.81 -12.59 -14.31
C ALA A 438 -23.09 -11.17 -14.81
N ARG A 439 -24.17 -10.99 -15.58
CA ARG A 439 -24.57 -9.67 -16.11
C ARG A 439 -24.92 -8.65 -15.03
N TYR A 440 -25.54 -9.07 -13.92
CA TYR A 440 -25.84 -8.17 -12.80
C TYR A 440 -24.58 -7.80 -12.03
N LEU A 441 -23.64 -8.74 -11.89
CA LEU A 441 -22.33 -8.50 -11.27
C LEU A 441 -21.51 -7.47 -12.07
N ALA A 442 -21.50 -7.58 -13.40
CA ALA A 442 -20.83 -6.61 -14.26
C ALA A 442 -21.53 -5.24 -14.28
N ALA A 443 -22.88 -5.21 -14.27
CA ALA A 443 -23.63 -3.95 -14.19
C ALA A 443 -23.35 -3.19 -12.88
N TRP A 444 -23.20 -3.92 -11.77
CA TRP A 444 -22.81 -3.33 -10.48
C TRP A 444 -21.44 -2.66 -10.55
N ASN A 445 -20.46 -3.27 -11.24
CA ASN A 445 -19.13 -2.67 -11.41
C ASN A 445 -19.19 -1.35 -12.17
N VAL A 446 -20.01 -1.26 -13.23
CA VAL A 446 -20.24 0.01 -13.96
C VAL A 446 -20.80 1.08 -13.03
N MET A 447 -21.79 0.76 -12.18
CA MET A 447 -22.34 1.73 -11.23
C MET A 447 -21.30 2.19 -10.20
N VAL A 448 -20.51 1.26 -9.66
CA VAL A 448 -19.42 1.57 -8.75
C VAL A 448 -18.39 2.49 -9.44
N GLY A 449 -18.08 2.24 -10.70
CA GLY A 449 -17.24 3.10 -11.54
C GLY A 449 -17.78 4.53 -11.66
N ALA A 450 -19.06 4.69 -12.00
CA ALA A 450 -19.71 5.99 -12.11
C ALA A 450 -19.67 6.79 -10.78
N ILE A 451 -19.99 6.13 -9.66
CA ILE A 451 -19.90 6.73 -8.31
C ILE A 451 -18.47 7.17 -8.02
N SER A 452 -17.49 6.35 -8.39
CA SER A 452 -16.06 6.62 -8.22
C SER A 452 -15.62 7.89 -8.96
N VAL A 453 -16.04 8.06 -10.22
CA VAL A 453 -15.73 9.25 -11.03
C VAL A 453 -16.28 10.51 -10.38
N VAL A 454 -17.57 10.49 -10.00
CA VAL A 454 -18.22 11.65 -9.35
C VAL A 454 -17.50 12.02 -8.06
N GLY A 455 -17.15 11.04 -7.23
CA GLY A 455 -16.43 11.30 -5.99
C GLY A 455 -15.01 11.82 -6.19
N MET A 456 -14.25 11.29 -7.17
CA MET A 456 -12.91 11.83 -7.47
C MET A 456 -12.96 13.26 -8.00
N ILE A 457 -13.95 13.60 -8.83
CA ILE A 457 -14.18 14.98 -9.26
C ILE A 457 -14.51 15.86 -8.05
N SER A 458 -15.31 15.37 -7.10
CA SER A 458 -15.64 16.14 -5.90
C SER A 458 -14.42 16.49 -5.05
N TYR A 459 -13.40 15.61 -4.95
CA TYR A 459 -12.15 15.91 -4.25
C TYR A 459 -11.40 17.11 -4.83
N ALA A 460 -11.53 17.36 -6.13
CA ALA A 460 -10.92 18.51 -6.78
C ALA A 460 -11.41 19.84 -6.17
N PHE A 461 -12.58 19.86 -5.55
CA PHE A 461 -13.19 21.05 -4.94
C PHE A 461 -13.17 21.05 -3.40
N LEU A 462 -12.66 19.98 -2.79
CA LEU A 462 -12.54 19.83 -1.33
C LEU A 462 -11.09 20.05 -0.91
N GLY A 463 -10.69 21.31 -0.74
CA GLY A 463 -9.42 21.61 -0.07
C GLY A 463 -9.45 22.95 0.66
N CYS A 464 -8.29 23.33 1.20
CA CYS A 464 -8.18 24.38 2.18
C CYS A 464 -7.75 25.72 1.56
N SER A 465 -8.71 26.60 1.24
CA SER A 465 -8.40 27.92 0.65
C SER A 465 -7.55 28.80 1.57
N ALA A 466 -7.68 28.66 2.90
CA ALA A 466 -6.84 29.37 3.87
C ALA A 466 -5.36 28.96 3.79
N ASN A 467 -5.06 27.72 3.43
CA ASN A 467 -3.70 27.22 3.24
C ASN A 467 -3.09 27.76 1.94
N ASP A 468 -3.89 27.79 0.87
CA ASP A 468 -3.45 28.25 -0.46
C ASP A 468 -3.14 29.76 -0.47
N ASN A 469 -3.85 30.56 0.34
CA ASN A 469 -3.71 32.01 0.39
C ASN A 469 -2.56 32.52 1.29
N GLN A 470 -1.96 31.67 2.15
CA GLN A 470 -0.92 32.08 3.09
C GLN A 470 0.49 32.20 2.46
N ILE A 471 0.66 31.69 1.24
CA ILE A 471 1.93 31.63 0.52
C ILE A 471 1.74 32.40 -0.80
N THR A 472 2.46 33.50 -1.00
CA THR A 472 2.32 34.32 -2.22
C THR A 472 2.98 33.60 -3.41
N VAL A 473 2.17 32.89 -4.19
CA VAL A 473 2.59 32.24 -5.45
C VAL A 473 2.39 33.22 -6.61
N GLN A 474 3.36 33.29 -7.53
CA GLN A 474 3.30 34.11 -8.74
C GLN A 474 2.41 33.46 -9.81
N SER A 475 1.95 34.22 -10.81
CA SER A 475 0.98 33.75 -11.82
C SER A 475 1.47 32.57 -12.69
N ASP A 476 2.77 32.30 -12.71
CA ASP A 476 3.41 31.16 -13.37
C ASP A 476 3.48 29.90 -12.49
N GLY A 477 2.99 29.97 -11.25
CA GLY A 477 3.01 28.88 -10.28
C GLY A 477 4.29 28.81 -9.44
N ALA A 478 5.25 29.72 -9.63
CA ALA A 478 6.49 29.76 -8.85
C ALA A 478 6.34 30.56 -7.55
N LEU A 479 7.11 30.19 -6.52
CA LEU A 479 7.13 30.93 -5.26
C LEU A 479 7.98 32.20 -5.41
N LYS A 480 7.43 33.36 -5.03
CA LYS A 480 8.21 34.62 -5.00
C LYS A 480 9.09 34.66 -3.74
N THR A 481 10.27 34.05 -3.82
CA THR A 481 11.25 33.98 -2.71
C THR A 481 11.99 35.30 -2.52
N LEU A 482 12.23 36.04 -3.59
CA LEU A 482 12.86 37.36 -3.57
C LEU A 482 11.79 38.46 -3.52
N LEU A 483 11.78 39.19 -2.41
CA LEU A 483 10.97 40.37 -2.18
C LEU A 483 11.90 41.58 -2.03
N PRO A 484 11.46 42.81 -2.36
CA PRO A 484 12.27 44.01 -2.15
C PRO A 484 12.77 44.18 -0.70
N CYS A 485 12.05 43.62 0.27
CA CYS A 485 12.41 43.64 1.68
C CYS A 485 13.52 42.66 2.08
N ASN A 486 13.78 41.59 1.32
CA ASN A 486 14.77 40.56 1.63
C ASN A 486 15.90 40.43 0.59
N GLU A 487 15.93 41.32 -0.41
CA GLU A 487 16.91 41.32 -1.50
C GLU A 487 18.36 41.38 -0.99
N GLN A 488 18.57 42.09 0.11
CA GLN A 488 19.89 42.25 0.75
C GLN A 488 20.32 41.07 1.64
N CYS A 489 19.48 40.03 1.78
CA CYS A 489 19.70 38.93 2.72
C CYS A 489 20.37 37.69 2.09
N HIS A 490 20.45 37.59 0.76
CA HIS A 490 20.99 36.45 0.00
C HIS A 490 20.57 35.08 0.56
N CYS A 491 19.26 34.81 0.57
CA CYS A 491 18.67 33.65 1.25
C CYS A 491 18.70 32.32 0.45
N ASP A 492 19.46 32.23 -0.66
CA ASP A 492 19.36 31.15 -1.65
C ASP A 492 19.68 29.74 -1.12
N TYR A 493 20.48 29.63 -0.08
CA TYR A 493 20.89 28.35 0.55
C TYR A 493 20.36 28.19 1.99
N VAL A 494 19.36 28.98 2.38
CA VAL A 494 18.73 28.84 3.70
C VAL A 494 17.82 27.61 3.70
N THR A 495 18.07 26.68 4.64
CA THR A 495 17.22 25.50 4.83
C THR A 495 15.81 25.89 5.26
N TYR A 496 14.83 25.09 4.84
CA TYR A 496 13.41 25.31 5.15
C TYR A 496 13.18 25.28 6.67
N ASN A 497 12.79 26.42 7.24
CA ASN A 497 12.56 26.60 8.66
C ASN A 497 11.45 27.65 8.86
N PRO A 498 10.18 27.26 8.64
CA PRO A 498 9.10 28.21 8.46
C PRO A 498 8.87 29.07 9.70
N VAL A 499 8.46 30.32 9.47
CA VAL A 499 8.09 31.27 10.53
C VAL A 499 6.73 31.87 10.24
N CYS A 500 5.93 32.05 11.28
CA CYS A 500 4.62 32.65 11.22
C CYS A 500 4.72 34.12 11.65
N SER A 501 4.27 35.02 10.79
CA SER A 501 4.17 36.45 11.11
C SER A 501 2.97 36.72 12.02
N GLU A 502 3.01 37.85 12.71
CA GLU A 502 1.89 38.34 13.54
C GLU A 502 0.57 38.54 12.77
N HIS A 503 0.62 38.60 11.43
CA HIS A 503 -0.53 38.78 10.54
C HIS A 503 -1.06 37.47 9.95
N GLY A 504 -0.52 36.31 10.38
CA GLY A 504 -0.96 35.01 9.89
C GLY A 504 -0.39 34.63 8.51
N GLN A 505 0.65 35.31 8.04
CA GLN A 505 1.39 34.95 6.82
C GLN A 505 2.60 34.07 7.18
N THR A 506 2.74 32.94 6.47
CA THR A 506 3.85 32.00 6.67
C THR A 506 5.00 32.29 5.70
N PHE A 507 6.21 32.47 6.22
CA PHE A 507 7.43 32.59 5.43
C PHE A 507 8.24 31.29 5.49
N ILE A 508 8.96 30.96 4.41
CA ILE A 508 9.74 29.72 4.30
C ILE A 508 10.95 29.66 5.24
N SER A 509 11.48 30.84 5.63
CA SER A 509 12.46 30.96 6.72
C SER A 509 12.50 32.37 7.32
N ALA A 510 13.15 32.51 8.46
CA ALA A 510 13.40 33.80 9.10
C ALA A 510 14.22 34.76 8.19
N CYS A 511 15.18 34.24 7.40
CA CYS A 511 15.90 35.01 6.38
C CYS A 511 14.95 35.58 5.33
N HIS A 512 14.03 34.75 4.80
CA HIS A 512 13.07 35.20 3.78
C HIS A 512 12.04 36.19 4.34
N ALA A 513 11.77 36.15 5.64
CA ALA A 513 11.00 37.18 6.36
C ALA A 513 11.84 38.45 6.66
N GLY A 514 13.14 38.44 6.35
CA GLY A 514 14.05 39.56 6.57
C GLY A 514 14.42 39.79 8.03
N CYS A 515 14.29 38.78 8.89
CA CYS A 515 14.56 38.88 10.33
C CYS A 515 16.06 38.94 10.61
N ARG A 516 16.52 39.99 11.29
CA ARG A 516 17.94 40.19 11.64
C ARG A 516 18.31 39.64 13.02
N ASN A 517 17.34 39.45 13.90
CA ASN A 517 17.61 39.12 15.30
C ASN A 517 16.66 38.03 15.84
N MET A 518 17.07 37.34 16.91
CA MET A 518 16.30 36.27 17.56
C MET A 518 16.41 36.39 19.07
N LYS A 519 15.27 36.42 19.76
CA LYS A 519 15.16 36.41 21.22
C LYS A 519 14.53 35.11 21.70
N ILE A 520 15.00 34.58 22.84
CA ILE A 520 14.38 33.44 23.51
C ILE A 520 13.53 34.00 24.65
N GLN A 521 12.22 33.73 24.63
CA GLN A 521 11.30 34.14 25.68
C GLN A 521 11.50 33.30 26.96
N THR A 522 11.01 33.80 28.09
CA THR A 522 11.08 33.15 29.41
C THR A 522 10.45 31.75 29.46
N ASN A 523 9.51 31.44 28.55
CA ASN A 523 8.93 30.11 28.37
C ASN A 523 9.78 29.15 27.51
N GLY A 524 10.99 29.56 27.09
CA GLY A 524 11.86 28.80 26.19
C GLY A 524 11.49 28.88 24.70
N SER A 525 10.43 29.60 24.32
CA SER A 525 10.03 29.78 22.93
C SER A 525 10.95 30.78 22.21
N LYS A 526 11.24 30.52 20.93
CA LYS A 526 12.06 31.40 20.10
C LYS A 526 11.15 32.47 19.46
N MET A 527 11.63 33.69 19.33
CA MET A 527 10.95 34.79 18.66
C MET A 527 11.95 35.51 17.77
N TYR A 528 11.61 35.67 16.50
CA TYR A 528 12.41 36.41 15.54
C TYR A 528 11.96 37.87 15.52
N THR A 529 12.90 38.79 15.60
CA THR A 529 12.65 40.23 15.64
C THR A 529 13.40 40.94 14.51
N GLU A 530 13.02 42.19 14.24
CA GLU A 530 13.59 43.00 13.17
C GLU A 530 13.40 42.33 11.79
N CYS A 531 12.18 41.90 11.49
CA CYS A 531 11.81 41.30 10.21
C CYS A 531 11.35 42.38 9.21
N SER A 532 12.15 42.65 8.18
CA SER A 532 11.87 43.71 7.18
C SER A 532 10.67 43.41 6.29
N CYS A 533 10.34 42.12 6.06
CA CYS A 533 9.19 41.73 5.24
C CYS A 533 7.88 41.65 6.03
N ILE A 534 7.91 41.92 7.34
CA ILE A 534 6.74 41.92 8.21
C ILE A 534 6.51 43.35 8.68
N LYS A 535 5.39 43.95 8.26
CA LYS A 535 5.00 45.27 8.77
C LYS A 535 4.53 45.13 10.23
N SER A 536 4.98 45.96 11.16
CA SER A 536 4.48 45.90 12.55
C SER A 536 3.00 46.27 12.63
N LYS A 537 2.24 45.62 13.54
CA LYS A 537 0.85 45.98 13.85
C LYS A 537 0.69 47.44 14.31
N PHE A 538 1.74 48.03 14.87
CA PHE A 538 1.76 49.42 15.35
C PHE A 538 1.92 50.47 14.24
N ALA A 539 2.17 50.07 13.00
CA ALA A 539 2.20 51.00 11.86
C ALA A 539 0.80 51.51 11.44
N ARG A 540 -0.28 51.01 12.06
CA ARG A 540 -1.67 51.52 11.86
C ARG A 540 -2.14 52.49 12.95
N LEU A 541 -1.24 53.13 13.69
CA LEU A 541 -1.56 54.41 14.34
C LEU A 541 -1.03 55.53 13.42
N PRO A 542 -1.83 55.99 12.44
CA PRO A 542 -1.51 57.27 11.83
C PRO A 542 -1.60 58.31 12.95
N PHE A 543 -0.50 59.01 13.19
CA PHE A 543 -0.44 60.39 13.70
C PHE A 543 -1.79 60.96 14.19
N LEU A 544 -2.23 60.62 15.40
CA LEU A 544 -3.34 61.30 16.08
C LEU A 544 -2.85 62.30 17.13
N PHE A 545 -1.62 62.80 16.98
CA PHE A 545 -1.13 63.98 17.70
C PHE A 545 -0.57 65.00 16.71
N ALA A 546 -1.42 65.47 15.81
CA ALA A 546 -1.16 66.69 15.05
C ALA A 546 -2.49 67.43 14.82
N ASN A 547 -3.09 67.93 15.89
CA ASN A 547 -3.79 69.21 15.83
C ASN A 547 -4.18 69.69 17.23
N ASN A 548 -3.58 70.80 17.66
CA ASN A 548 -4.31 72.01 18.06
C ASN A 548 -3.33 73.03 18.65
N ASN A 549 -2.99 74.06 17.87
CA ASN A 549 -3.35 75.47 18.15
C ASN A 549 -2.51 76.47 17.36
N SER A 550 -3.24 77.27 16.55
CA SER A 550 -3.09 78.70 16.26
C SER A 550 -1.70 79.35 16.07
N MET A 551 -1.53 79.85 14.84
CA MET A 551 -1.28 81.27 14.51
C MET A 551 -0.03 81.95 15.09
N HIS A 552 1.01 82.09 14.27
CA HIS A 552 1.68 83.37 14.00
C HIS A 552 2.61 83.27 12.79
N THR A 553 2.55 84.28 11.93
CA THR A 553 3.34 84.51 10.71
C THR A 553 4.76 84.99 11.01
N THR A 554 5.77 84.40 10.37
CA THR A 554 6.94 85.08 9.78
C THR A 554 7.64 84.14 8.80
N GLU A 555 7.95 84.65 7.61
CA GLU A 555 8.69 84.00 6.54
C GLU A 555 10.18 83.87 6.91
N ASP A 556 10.76 82.67 6.75
CA ASP A 556 12.20 82.44 6.48
C ASP A 556 12.39 81.00 5.93
N PRO A 557 13.28 80.77 4.94
CA PRO A 557 13.45 79.46 4.31
C PRO A 557 14.52 78.63 5.03
N PHE A 558 14.12 77.56 5.72
CA PHE A 558 15.06 76.65 6.36
C PHE A 558 14.75 75.17 6.07
N GLU A 559 15.80 74.51 5.55
CA GLU A 559 16.06 73.10 5.34
C GLU A 559 15.01 72.08 5.82
N SER A 560 14.54 71.26 4.88
CA SER A 560 13.82 70.01 5.17
C SER A 560 14.76 69.00 5.87
N PRO A 561 14.48 68.56 7.11
CA PRO A 561 15.19 67.46 7.71
C PRO A 561 14.67 66.13 7.14
N GLU A 562 15.58 65.24 6.80
CA GLU A 562 15.32 63.86 6.40
C GLU A 562 14.37 63.14 7.38
N PRO A 563 13.42 62.32 6.90
CA PRO A 563 12.62 61.49 7.78
C PRO A 563 13.45 60.28 8.25
N SER A 564 14.24 60.48 9.31
CA SER A 564 14.90 59.43 10.09
C SER A 564 13.91 58.76 11.07
N GLY A 565 12.77 58.30 10.54
CA GLY A 565 11.80 57.49 11.27
C GLY A 565 11.99 56.01 10.95
N SER A 566 12.66 55.25 11.83
CA SER A 566 12.76 53.81 11.70
C SER A 566 11.35 53.19 11.76
N ILE A 567 10.90 52.62 10.65
CA ILE A 567 9.66 51.86 10.60
C ILE A 567 9.78 50.73 11.64
N PRO A 568 8.82 50.55 12.57
CA PRO A 568 8.86 49.41 13.47
C PRO A 568 8.74 48.12 12.64
N LEU A 569 9.83 47.34 12.58
CA LEU A 569 9.86 46.03 11.93
C LEU A 569 9.01 45.03 12.75
N GLY A 570 8.32 44.12 12.06
CA GLY A 570 7.46 43.13 12.69
C GLY A 570 8.23 41.98 13.34
N THR A 571 7.52 41.16 14.11
CA THR A 571 8.06 39.92 14.69
C THR A 571 7.47 38.67 14.05
N ALA A 572 8.16 37.55 14.22
CA ALA A 572 7.70 36.23 13.79
C ALA A 572 7.99 35.16 14.84
N VAL A 573 7.14 34.14 14.87
CA VAL A 573 7.32 32.96 15.73
C VAL A 573 7.68 31.74 14.88
N PRO A 574 8.45 30.78 15.42
CA PRO A 574 8.81 29.56 14.70
C PRO A 574 7.57 28.71 14.38
N GLY A 575 7.58 28.07 13.22
CA GLY A 575 6.49 27.23 12.72
C GLY A 575 5.64 27.92 11.65
N ALA A 576 4.85 27.12 10.93
CA ALA A 576 3.86 27.64 10.00
C ALA A 576 2.66 28.22 10.77
N CYS A 577 1.96 29.18 10.18
CA CYS A 577 0.77 29.74 10.79
C CYS A 577 -0.36 28.70 10.90
N PRO A 578 -1.15 28.71 11.99
CA PRO A 578 -2.27 27.80 12.13
C PRO A 578 -3.34 28.10 11.07
N VAL A 579 -3.89 27.04 10.49
CA VAL A 579 -5.03 27.09 9.56
C VAL A 579 -6.17 26.25 10.11
N ASP A 580 -7.36 26.84 10.22
CA ASP A 580 -8.55 26.07 10.56
C ASP A 580 -9.19 25.53 9.29
N CYS A 581 -9.18 24.20 9.14
CA CYS A 581 -9.70 23.51 7.98
C CYS A 581 -10.57 22.30 8.31
N MET A 582 -11.00 22.17 9.57
CA MET A 582 -11.59 20.93 10.07
C MET A 582 -12.90 20.58 9.35
N HIS A 583 -13.74 21.57 9.03
CA HIS A 583 -15.02 21.32 8.34
C HIS A 583 -14.83 20.71 6.94
N LYS A 584 -13.93 21.28 6.12
CA LYS A 584 -13.64 20.75 4.77
C LYS A 584 -12.97 19.38 4.86
N PHE A 585 -12.11 19.19 5.87
CA PHE A 585 -11.48 17.93 6.14
C PHE A 585 -12.49 16.82 6.48
N TYR A 586 -13.47 17.06 7.34
CA TYR A 586 -14.50 16.06 7.66
C TYR A 586 -15.38 15.70 6.47
N ILE A 587 -15.74 16.67 5.61
CA ILE A 587 -16.46 16.37 4.36
C ILE A 587 -15.63 15.45 3.47
N PHE A 588 -14.34 15.78 3.28
CA PHE A 588 -13.43 14.94 2.51
C PHE A 588 -13.37 13.52 3.07
N LEU A 589 -13.27 13.35 4.38
CA LEU A 589 -13.27 12.03 5.02
C LEU A 589 -14.57 11.26 4.77
N ALA A 590 -15.73 11.92 4.85
CA ALA A 590 -17.02 11.28 4.58
C ALA A 590 -17.10 10.77 3.13
N VAL A 591 -16.65 11.57 2.16
CA VAL A 591 -16.58 11.17 0.75
C VAL A 591 -15.59 10.02 0.54
N VAL A 592 -14.42 10.06 1.19
CA VAL A 592 -13.45 8.96 1.18
C VAL A 592 -14.05 7.67 1.68
N CYS A 593 -14.76 7.67 2.82
CA CYS A 593 -15.44 6.48 3.32
C CYS A 593 -16.43 5.91 2.30
N LEU A 594 -17.26 6.77 1.71
CA LEU A 594 -18.29 6.35 0.75
C LEU A 594 -17.67 5.73 -0.50
N LEU A 595 -16.64 6.37 -1.07
CA LEU A 595 -15.94 5.85 -2.26
C LEU A 595 -15.17 4.56 -1.98
N LYS A 596 -14.51 4.48 -0.82
CA LYS A 596 -13.77 3.28 -0.42
C LYS A 596 -14.71 2.11 -0.13
N PHE A 597 -15.89 2.37 0.43
CA PHE A 597 -16.94 1.37 0.62
C PHE A 597 -17.52 0.91 -0.72
N SER A 598 -17.96 1.83 -1.58
CA SER A 598 -18.56 1.48 -2.88
C SER A 598 -17.57 0.74 -3.78
N GLY A 599 -16.34 1.25 -3.92
CA GLY A 599 -15.25 0.63 -4.69
C GLY A 599 -14.91 -0.79 -4.21
N ALA A 600 -15.00 -1.04 -2.91
CA ALA A 600 -14.75 -2.36 -2.34
C ALA A 600 -15.81 -3.41 -2.74
N THR A 601 -17.08 -3.02 -2.89
CA THR A 601 -18.15 -3.96 -3.25
C THR A 601 -17.98 -4.59 -4.63
N GLY A 602 -17.29 -3.92 -5.56
CA GLY A 602 -17.00 -4.45 -6.90
C GLY A 602 -15.86 -5.47 -6.94
N ARG A 603 -15.04 -5.59 -5.88
CA ARG A 603 -13.85 -6.45 -5.87
C ARG A 603 -14.20 -7.94 -5.97
N ALA A 604 -15.21 -8.39 -5.24
CA ALA A 604 -15.67 -9.78 -5.27
C ALA A 604 -16.26 -10.15 -6.64
N SER A 605 -17.02 -9.23 -7.26
CA SER A 605 -17.55 -9.35 -8.61
C SER A 605 -16.43 -9.52 -9.65
N ASN A 606 -15.47 -8.59 -9.67
CA ASN A 606 -14.33 -8.63 -10.61
C ASN A 606 -13.50 -9.91 -10.50
N PHE A 607 -13.28 -10.39 -9.27
CA PHE A 607 -12.59 -11.66 -9.04
C PHE A 607 -13.36 -12.86 -9.60
N LEU A 608 -14.68 -12.94 -9.37
CA LEU A 608 -15.47 -14.05 -9.88
C LEU A 608 -15.50 -14.08 -11.41
N VAL A 609 -15.63 -12.92 -12.05
CA VAL A 609 -15.61 -12.84 -13.51
C VAL A 609 -14.27 -13.34 -14.06
N SER A 610 -13.13 -12.93 -13.49
CA SER A 610 -11.80 -13.32 -14.00
C SER A 610 -11.51 -14.82 -13.88
N VAL A 611 -12.01 -15.47 -12.84
CA VAL A 611 -11.78 -16.92 -12.60
C VAL A 611 -12.79 -17.79 -13.33
N ARG A 612 -14.01 -17.31 -13.57
CA ARG A 612 -15.09 -18.09 -14.19
C ARG A 612 -15.13 -17.96 -15.72
N CYS A 613 -14.47 -16.95 -16.30
CA CYS A 613 -14.36 -16.83 -17.75
C CYS A 613 -13.20 -17.64 -18.36
N VAL A 614 -12.47 -18.42 -17.56
CA VAL A 614 -11.33 -19.26 -18.00
C VAL A 614 -11.51 -20.71 -17.54
N ASP A 615 -10.86 -21.64 -18.26
CA ASP A 615 -10.87 -23.06 -17.92
C ASP A 615 -10.25 -23.33 -16.54
N GLU A 616 -10.72 -24.36 -15.83
CA GLU A 616 -10.27 -24.62 -14.46
C GLU A 616 -8.76 -24.88 -14.33
N LYS A 617 -8.16 -25.51 -15.34
CA LYS A 617 -6.71 -25.75 -15.43
C LYS A 617 -5.87 -24.48 -15.63
N ASP A 618 -6.48 -23.43 -16.16
CA ASP A 618 -5.79 -22.18 -16.51
C ASP A 618 -5.91 -21.10 -15.43
N LYS A 619 -6.81 -21.26 -14.45
CA LYS A 619 -7.12 -20.22 -13.45
C LYS A 619 -5.89 -19.59 -12.81
N THR A 620 -4.96 -20.41 -12.33
CA THR A 620 -3.74 -19.92 -11.66
C THR A 620 -2.84 -19.13 -12.62
N VAL A 621 -2.74 -19.58 -13.87
CA VAL A 621 -1.98 -18.90 -14.93
C VAL A 621 -2.68 -17.59 -15.34
N ALA A 622 -4.01 -17.59 -15.44
CA ALA A 622 -4.81 -16.39 -15.72
C ALA A 622 -4.66 -15.33 -14.62
N MET A 623 -4.60 -15.72 -13.35
CA MET A 623 -4.31 -14.81 -12.25
C MET A 623 -2.89 -14.24 -12.33
N GLY A 624 -1.89 -15.08 -12.60
CA GLY A 624 -0.51 -14.62 -12.82
C GLY A 624 -0.38 -13.69 -14.03
N PHE A 625 -1.07 -13.99 -15.11
CA PHE A 625 -1.15 -13.18 -16.31
C PHE A 625 -1.80 -11.82 -16.06
N GLY A 626 -2.95 -11.79 -15.37
CA GLY A 626 -3.59 -10.56 -14.94
C GLY A 626 -2.63 -9.71 -14.10
N LEU A 627 -1.90 -10.33 -13.18
CA LEU A 627 -0.91 -9.65 -12.35
C LEU A 627 0.24 -9.05 -13.17
N THR A 628 0.75 -9.76 -14.18
CA THR A 628 1.75 -9.24 -15.12
C THR A 628 1.23 -8.01 -15.88
N ILE A 629 0.00 -8.07 -16.41
CA ILE A 629 -0.64 -6.91 -17.07
C ILE A 629 -0.75 -5.73 -16.12
N MET A 630 -1.19 -5.99 -14.87
CA MET A 630 -1.33 -4.96 -13.85
C MET A 630 0.01 -4.32 -13.48
N SER A 631 1.07 -5.11 -13.29
CA SER A 631 2.41 -4.58 -13.03
C SER A 631 2.89 -3.71 -14.18
N LEU A 632 2.75 -4.20 -15.42
CA LEU A 632 3.23 -3.50 -16.63
C LEU A 632 2.51 -2.16 -16.87
N PHE A 633 1.18 -2.15 -16.76
CA PHE A 633 0.37 -1.01 -17.21
C PHE A 633 -0.23 -0.17 -16.09
N ALA A 634 -0.21 -0.63 -14.83
CA ALA A 634 -0.75 0.12 -13.70
C ALA A 634 0.30 0.38 -12.61
N PHE A 635 0.87 -0.68 -12.01
CA PHE A 635 1.66 -0.51 -10.79
C PHE A 635 3.05 0.10 -11.04
N ILE A 636 3.69 -0.16 -12.19
CA ILE A 636 4.93 0.53 -12.59
C ILE A 636 4.65 2.00 -12.98
N PRO A 637 3.77 2.30 -13.95
CA PRO A 637 3.62 3.67 -14.46
C PRO A 637 2.88 4.62 -13.50
N SER A 638 1.95 4.14 -12.66
CA SER A 638 1.13 5.03 -11.81
C SER A 638 1.94 5.78 -10.74
N PRO A 639 2.76 5.14 -9.89
CA PRO A 639 3.55 5.85 -8.88
C PRO A 639 4.55 6.82 -9.50
N ILE A 640 5.10 6.49 -10.68
CA ILE A 640 6.01 7.35 -11.43
C ILE A 640 5.27 8.60 -11.94
N LEU A 641 4.11 8.42 -12.57
CA LEU A 641 3.28 9.50 -13.08
C LEU A 641 2.82 10.45 -11.96
N PHE A 642 2.26 9.90 -10.87
CA PHE A 642 1.77 10.72 -9.77
C PHE A 642 2.90 11.29 -8.89
N GLY A 643 4.04 10.61 -8.81
CA GLY A 643 5.27 11.16 -8.22
C GLY A 643 5.78 12.36 -9.00
N PHE A 644 5.76 12.31 -10.34
CA PHE A 644 6.08 13.44 -11.20
C PHE A 644 5.09 14.60 -11.04
N ILE A 645 3.79 14.33 -10.90
CA ILE A 645 2.78 15.37 -10.63
C ILE A 645 3.08 16.07 -9.29
N LEU A 646 3.41 15.31 -8.24
CA LEU A 646 3.80 15.86 -6.95
C LEU A 646 5.03 16.75 -7.07
N ASP A 647 6.09 16.26 -7.73
CA ASP A 647 7.33 17.00 -7.92
C ASP A 647 7.11 18.28 -8.75
N LYS A 648 6.26 18.24 -9.78
CA LYS A 648 5.86 19.43 -10.56
C LYS A 648 5.16 20.50 -9.73
N THR A 649 4.49 20.11 -8.66
CA THR A 649 3.79 21.04 -7.76
C THR A 649 4.68 21.56 -6.63
N CYS A 650 5.95 21.16 -6.60
CA CYS A 650 6.88 21.60 -5.57
C CYS A 650 7.22 23.09 -5.71
N LEU A 651 7.04 23.83 -4.62
CA LEU A 651 7.42 25.24 -4.48
C LEU A 651 8.81 25.42 -3.86
N VAL A 652 9.18 24.54 -2.92
CA VAL A 652 10.46 24.62 -2.20
C VAL A 652 11.16 23.26 -2.19
N TRP A 653 12.19 23.14 -3.01
CA TRP A 653 13.06 21.98 -3.04
C TRP A 653 14.10 22.04 -1.92
N GLY A 654 14.35 20.90 -1.27
CA GLY A 654 15.60 20.70 -0.55
C GLY A 654 16.76 20.74 -1.54
N LYS A 655 17.86 21.40 -1.19
CA LYS A 655 19.07 21.42 -2.00
C LYS A 655 20.08 20.43 -1.42
N THR A 656 20.72 19.66 -2.28
CA THR A 656 21.91 18.86 -1.97
C THR A 656 23.05 19.33 -2.87
N CYS A 657 24.30 18.99 -2.54
CA CYS A 657 25.47 19.40 -3.35
C CYS A 657 25.48 18.80 -4.75
N SER A 658 24.76 17.68 -4.92
CA SER A 658 24.59 16.95 -6.17
C SER A 658 23.31 17.32 -6.95
N GLY A 659 22.43 18.18 -6.41
CA GLY A 659 21.19 18.58 -7.08
C GLY A 659 20.00 18.88 -6.14
N THR A 660 18.81 18.42 -6.51
CA THR A 660 17.56 18.62 -5.77
C THR A 660 17.24 17.40 -4.89
N GLY A 661 16.98 17.63 -3.60
CA GLY A 661 16.54 16.64 -2.62
C GLY A 661 15.01 16.54 -2.48
N ASN A 662 14.51 16.26 -1.28
CA ASN A 662 13.06 16.17 -1.01
C ASN A 662 12.36 17.54 -1.09
N CYS A 663 11.09 17.57 -1.50
CA CYS A 663 10.32 18.81 -1.52
C CYS A 663 9.67 19.12 -0.16
N TRP A 664 9.87 20.35 0.32
CA TRP A 664 9.40 20.84 1.62
C TRP A 664 8.01 21.48 1.58
N LEU A 665 7.66 22.11 0.46
CA LEU A 665 6.41 22.84 0.31
C LEU A 665 5.85 22.64 -1.10
N TYR A 666 4.56 22.34 -1.19
CA TYR A 666 3.85 22.10 -2.46
C TYR A 666 2.76 23.16 -2.66
N ASN A 667 2.45 23.45 -3.92
CA ASN A 667 1.27 24.21 -4.32
C ASN A 667 0.02 23.34 -4.15
N GLY A 668 -0.79 23.65 -3.14
CA GLY A 668 -1.97 22.87 -2.77
C GLY A 668 -3.04 22.80 -3.86
N GLU A 669 -3.38 23.93 -4.46
CA GLU A 669 -4.42 24.02 -5.49
C GLU A 669 -4.06 23.24 -6.75
N THR A 670 -2.88 23.50 -7.33
CA THR A 670 -2.43 22.81 -8.55
C THR A 670 -2.29 21.31 -8.32
N LEU A 671 -1.78 20.90 -7.15
CA LEU A 671 -1.70 19.50 -6.77
C LEU A 671 -3.08 18.84 -6.71
N ARG A 672 -4.06 19.51 -6.09
CA ARG A 672 -5.43 19.01 -5.97
C ARG A 672 -6.07 18.82 -7.34
N TYR A 673 -5.98 19.77 -8.26
CA TYR A 673 -6.60 19.61 -9.58
C TYR A 673 -5.89 18.54 -10.42
N LEU A 674 -4.56 18.62 -10.55
CA LEU A 674 -3.82 17.67 -11.39
C LEU A 674 -3.97 16.23 -10.91
N LEU A 675 -3.88 15.99 -9.59
CA LEU A 675 -4.00 14.63 -9.06
C LEU A 675 -5.42 14.08 -9.23
N ASN A 676 -6.45 14.84 -8.85
CA ASN A 676 -7.83 14.33 -8.83
C ASN A 676 -8.43 14.18 -10.23
N PHE A 677 -8.22 15.14 -11.15
CA PHE A 677 -8.76 15.03 -12.51
C PHE A 677 -8.05 13.95 -13.34
N THR A 678 -6.73 13.82 -13.19
CA THR A 678 -5.98 12.73 -13.83
C THR A 678 -6.48 11.36 -13.35
N ALA A 679 -6.68 11.21 -12.03
CA ALA A 679 -7.25 10.00 -11.46
C ALA A 679 -8.67 9.72 -11.98
N ALA A 680 -9.55 10.72 -12.01
CA ALA A 680 -10.92 10.59 -12.51
C ALA A 680 -10.95 10.18 -13.99
N THR A 681 -10.01 10.67 -14.81
CA THR A 681 -9.89 10.32 -16.23
C THR A 681 -9.59 8.85 -16.40
N PHE A 682 -8.59 8.31 -15.67
CA PHE A 682 -8.28 6.89 -15.70
C PHE A 682 -9.44 6.03 -15.23
N VAL A 683 -10.11 6.40 -14.13
CA VAL A 683 -11.29 5.66 -13.64
C VAL A 683 -12.42 5.67 -14.68
N THR A 684 -12.64 6.79 -15.37
CA THR A 684 -13.65 6.89 -16.44
C THR A 684 -13.36 5.90 -17.57
N ILE A 685 -12.11 5.81 -18.02
CA ILE A 685 -11.68 4.84 -19.04
C ILE A 685 -11.91 3.41 -18.53
N GLY A 686 -11.57 3.12 -17.27
CA GLY A 686 -11.83 1.81 -16.65
C GLY A 686 -13.32 1.44 -16.63
N THR A 687 -14.19 2.40 -16.30
CA THR A 687 -15.65 2.22 -16.32
C THR A 687 -16.18 1.94 -17.72
N LEU A 688 -15.59 2.52 -18.77
CA LEU A 688 -15.96 2.18 -20.15
C LEU A 688 -15.61 0.73 -20.51
N PHE A 689 -14.47 0.22 -20.03
CA PHE A 689 -14.13 -1.20 -20.21
C PHE A 689 -15.07 -2.14 -19.44
N ASP A 690 -15.55 -1.74 -18.25
CA ASP A 690 -16.59 -2.50 -17.51
C ASP A 690 -17.90 -2.60 -18.30
N VAL A 691 -18.28 -1.57 -19.06
CA VAL A 691 -19.43 -1.65 -19.98
C VAL A 691 -19.19 -2.71 -21.05
N GLY A 692 -17.95 -2.83 -21.54
CA GLY A 692 -17.53 -3.94 -22.40
C GLY A 692 -17.67 -5.30 -21.73
N VAL A 693 -17.19 -5.45 -20.49
CA VAL A 693 -17.37 -6.70 -19.71
C VAL A 693 -18.85 -7.05 -19.57
N TRP A 694 -19.69 -6.08 -19.23
CA TRP A 694 -21.14 -6.25 -19.13
C TRP A 694 -21.78 -6.75 -20.44
N TYR A 695 -21.25 -6.33 -21.59
CA TYR A 695 -21.72 -6.78 -22.90
C TYR A 695 -21.30 -8.22 -23.23
N PHE A 696 -20.05 -8.61 -22.93
CA PHE A 696 -19.49 -9.92 -23.31
C PHE A 696 -19.75 -11.05 -22.29
N VAL A 697 -20.11 -10.74 -21.04
CA VAL A 697 -20.27 -11.75 -19.97
C VAL A 697 -21.58 -12.56 -20.03
N LYS A 698 -22.39 -12.42 -21.09
CA LYS A 698 -23.76 -12.96 -21.17
C LYS A 698 -23.86 -14.47 -20.94
N ASP A 699 -22.89 -15.23 -21.44
CA ASP A 699 -22.93 -16.69 -21.45
C ASP A 699 -22.07 -17.33 -20.33
N VAL A 700 -21.44 -16.52 -19.47
CA VAL A 700 -20.55 -17.04 -18.41
C VAL A 700 -21.37 -17.53 -17.21
N LYS A 701 -21.30 -18.83 -16.91
CA LYS A 701 -21.88 -19.42 -15.70
C LYS A 701 -20.96 -19.19 -14.50
N ILE A 702 -21.42 -18.42 -13.50
CA ILE A 702 -20.65 -18.10 -12.28
C ILE A 702 -20.78 -19.18 -11.21
N PHE A 703 -21.95 -19.80 -11.15
CA PHE A 703 -22.31 -20.86 -10.20
C PHE A 703 -22.71 -22.10 -10.99
N ASP A 704 -22.41 -23.29 -10.45
CA ASP A 704 -22.89 -24.55 -11.02
C ASP A 704 -24.44 -24.58 -10.92
N GLU A 705 -25.13 -25.06 -11.96
CA GLU A 705 -26.58 -25.24 -11.94
C GLU A 705 -26.98 -26.24 -10.84
N GLU A 706 -28.08 -26.00 -10.14
CA GLU A 706 -28.60 -26.84 -9.05
C GLU A 706 -29.10 -28.23 -9.51
N ILE A 707 -28.81 -28.63 -10.75
CA ILE A 707 -29.14 -29.95 -11.26
C ILE A 707 -28.13 -30.93 -10.65
N GLU A 708 -28.58 -31.68 -9.65
CA GLU A 708 -27.91 -32.78 -8.92
C GLU A 708 -27.07 -32.46 -7.66
N LEU A 709 -27.40 -31.40 -6.90
CA LEU A 709 -26.92 -31.26 -5.49
C LEU A 709 -28.05 -31.24 -4.45
N LYS A 710 -29.31 -31.47 -4.84
CA LYS A 710 -30.37 -31.75 -3.85
C LYS A 710 -30.11 -33.03 -3.04
N ASP A 711 -29.21 -33.90 -3.49
CA ASP A 711 -28.72 -35.04 -2.70
C ASP A 711 -27.56 -34.69 -1.75
N ILE A 712 -27.12 -33.43 -1.68
CA ILE A 712 -25.95 -32.99 -0.87
C ILE A 712 -26.34 -31.94 0.17
N ALA A 713 -27.62 -31.61 0.32
CA ALA A 713 -28.03 -30.53 1.23
C ALA A 713 -29.37 -30.81 1.91
N GLU A 714 -29.39 -31.78 2.81
CA GLU A 714 -30.18 -31.66 4.03
C GLU A 714 -29.64 -32.62 5.11
N GLU A 715 -28.89 -32.08 6.08
CA GLU A 715 -29.06 -32.50 7.47
C GLU A 715 -29.07 -31.27 8.39
N PRO A 716 -29.93 -31.27 9.43
CA PRO A 716 -30.19 -30.14 10.31
C PRO A 716 -29.17 -30.09 11.45
N GLY A 717 -28.72 -28.88 11.79
CA GLY A 717 -28.07 -28.64 13.08
C GLY A 717 -26.68 -28.03 13.01
N GLU A 718 -26.59 -26.78 12.57
CA GLU A 718 -25.59 -25.83 13.08
C GLU A 718 -26.25 -24.44 13.02
N THR A 719 -27.14 -24.19 13.99
CA THR A 719 -27.61 -22.83 14.28
C THR A 719 -26.50 -22.04 14.96
N LEU A 720 -26.11 -20.96 14.28
CA LEU A 720 -25.49 -19.70 14.73
C LEU A 720 -24.18 -19.75 15.54
#